data_AF-A0A2P7YTN5-F1
#
_entry.id   AF-A0A2P7YTN5-F1
#
_cell.length_a   1.000
_cell.length_b   1.000
_cell.length_c   1.000
_cell.angle_alpha   90.00
_cell.angle_beta   90.00
_cell.angle_gamma   90.00
#
_symmetry.space_group_name_H-M   'P 1'
#
loop_
_entity.id
_entity.type
_entity.pdbx_description
1 polymer ?
#
loop_
_entity_poly.entity_id
_entity_poly.type
_entity_poly.pdbx_seq_one_letter_code
_entity_poly.pdbx_strand_id
1 'polypeptide(L)'
;MVALPKRWTRNISYFAGVLAILCLLFFVAQEQNLVSSSLNLNYWGDELKSRQLYITDVMVETCLRATNKKCRNKKSRAFALWKDLSLGSSWVYRLNLNLRFASHNGAKKITEDVVVDIAVGNPEIDGKIKNNQNLLIPEKVLKDIHKLRVYSGDDRTQIEEGNKDEKLDAKIDPDEIMRLKQEQESQAEDLRAATEKEKESKNKGEANKQEEEVKGADETPEKTVEEKPKEEKPKEEKPEEEKPEEAQSGNQKRETHKTYHTLNGYYLIPTPEQLEKARWITRGHGIWIKMGPVSENAVRWVNVVYGPDATVHEEKMEILENPLQDTGAPKGLEPRLVVIRGRPSTPEKKLRFNKDGKFKILQIADAHFSTGVGKCRDPEPPESAAGCEADPRTIRFIEKVLDIEKPDFVALTGDQIFGDDAPDQQTALWKLVTPLEKRKIPYGLVLGNHDDQLTMNREQLMDWASYLPHSMAAKGPEEVDGFGNYGLTVRSSHILQKVAAALYFLDSHSYSTQPKIAGGYDWFKDSQVWWLEQESGLMAEQMVKKNGLSMAFFHIPIPEFKNLDGQAFMGKHLEGVASPKYNSGMRTHLANAKVQVAAVGHDHCNDYCLLDVENAGLEEHETKVWLCYGGGVGEGGYGGYGGYIRRMRVYELDENEGSIRLWKRAENNPDFVFDKHRIVEGGKAVNVPE
;
A
#
# COMPACT_ATOMS: atom_id res chain seq x y z
N MET A 1 11.43 -31.78 -52.30
CA MET A 1 11.61 -30.60 -51.42
C MET A 1 11.84 -29.39 -52.31
N VAL A 2 11.06 -28.32 -52.18
CA VAL A 2 11.30 -27.07 -52.92
C VAL A 2 12.29 -26.24 -52.12
N ALA A 3 13.53 -26.11 -52.62
CA ALA A 3 14.54 -25.29 -51.96
C ALA A 3 14.25 -23.81 -52.21
N LEU A 4 13.93 -23.06 -51.15
CA LEU A 4 13.76 -21.61 -51.23
C LEU A 4 15.08 -20.95 -51.68
N PRO A 5 15.06 -20.00 -52.63
CA PRO A 5 16.29 -19.34 -53.09
C PRO A 5 17.05 -18.67 -51.96
N LYS A 6 18.39 -18.67 -51.99
CA LYS A 6 19.26 -18.09 -50.93
C LYS A 6 18.93 -16.63 -50.57
N ARG A 7 18.28 -15.88 -51.47
CA ARG A 7 17.80 -14.50 -51.22
C ARG A 7 16.57 -14.48 -50.30
N TRP A 8 15.66 -15.46 -50.43
CA TRP A 8 14.48 -15.61 -49.59
C TRP A 8 14.86 -16.10 -48.19
N THR A 9 15.74 -17.09 -48.06
CA THR A 9 16.19 -17.56 -46.74
C THR A 9 16.88 -16.44 -45.95
N ARG A 10 17.70 -15.61 -46.62
CA ARG A 10 18.33 -14.43 -45.99
C ARG A 10 17.30 -13.37 -45.58
N ASN A 11 16.31 -13.06 -46.42
CA ASN A 11 15.26 -12.10 -46.08
C ASN A 11 14.38 -12.62 -44.92
N ILE A 12 14.08 -13.92 -44.89
CA ILE A 12 13.36 -14.57 -43.77
C ILE A 12 14.20 -14.50 -42.48
N SER A 13 15.51 -14.71 -42.54
CA SER A 13 16.38 -14.56 -41.36
C SER A 13 16.44 -13.12 -40.83
N TYR A 14 16.45 -12.11 -41.72
CA TYR A 14 16.36 -10.71 -41.28
C TYR A 14 14.99 -10.37 -40.70
N PHE A 15 13.90 -10.86 -41.30
CA PHE A 15 12.55 -10.67 -40.77
C PHE A 15 12.38 -11.34 -39.40
N ALA A 16 12.90 -12.56 -39.23
CA ALA A 16 12.92 -13.25 -37.94
C ALA A 16 13.78 -12.52 -36.90
N GLY A 17 14.93 -11.96 -37.29
CA GLY A 17 15.78 -11.16 -36.41
C GLY A 17 15.10 -9.86 -35.97
N VAL A 18 14.47 -9.12 -36.89
CA VAL A 18 13.69 -7.91 -36.58
C VAL A 18 12.49 -8.26 -35.70
N LEU A 19 11.77 -9.35 -35.98
CA LEU A 19 10.66 -9.81 -35.15
C LEU A 19 11.13 -10.23 -33.75
N ALA A 20 12.29 -10.89 -33.62
CA ALA A 20 12.87 -11.22 -32.34
C ALA A 20 13.26 -9.97 -31.53
N ILE A 21 13.86 -8.96 -32.18
CA ILE A 21 14.17 -7.66 -31.56
C ILE A 21 12.89 -6.93 -31.15
N LEU A 22 11.85 -6.91 -32.00
CA LEU A 22 10.56 -6.30 -31.68
C LEU A 22 9.84 -7.03 -30.54
N CYS A 23 9.93 -8.36 -30.48
CA CYS A 23 9.44 -9.13 -29.34
C CYS A 23 10.24 -8.82 -28.07
N LEU A 24 11.57 -8.69 -28.14
CA LEU A 24 12.41 -8.29 -27.01
C LEU A 24 12.06 -6.88 -26.52
N LEU A 25 11.92 -5.92 -27.44
CA LEU A 25 11.47 -4.56 -27.14
C LEU A 25 10.04 -4.53 -26.59
N PHE A 26 9.15 -5.41 -27.05
CA PHE A 26 7.81 -5.57 -26.50
C PHE A 26 7.82 -6.18 -25.09
N PHE A 27 8.67 -7.18 -24.83
CA PHE A 27 8.85 -7.73 -23.48
C PHE A 27 9.46 -6.71 -22.53
N VAL A 28 10.47 -5.95 -22.96
CA VAL A 28 11.03 -4.83 -22.18
C VAL A 28 9.97 -3.75 -21.97
N ALA A 29 9.22 -3.36 -23.00
CA ALA A 29 8.13 -2.39 -22.86
C ALA A 29 7.01 -2.89 -21.91
N GLN A 30 6.70 -4.19 -21.92
CA GLN A 30 5.75 -4.80 -21.00
C GLN A 30 6.31 -4.90 -19.56
N GLU A 31 7.61 -5.14 -19.40
CA GLU A 31 8.30 -5.14 -18.10
C GLU A 31 8.44 -3.73 -17.50
N GLN A 32 8.48 -2.70 -18.36
CA GLN A 32 8.52 -1.28 -18.03
C GLN A 32 7.14 -0.59 -18.09
N ASN A 33 6.02 -1.34 -18.10
CA ASN A 33 4.63 -0.83 -18.16
C ASN A 33 4.27 0.11 -19.34
N LEU A 34 5.10 0.20 -20.39
CA LEU A 34 4.92 1.09 -21.56
C LEU A 34 3.82 0.65 -22.55
N VAL A 35 3.18 -0.51 -22.33
CA VAL A 35 2.04 -0.99 -23.13
C VAL A 35 0.88 -1.31 -22.20
N SER A 36 -0.18 -0.51 -22.24
CA SER A 36 -1.36 -0.71 -21.41
C SER A 36 -2.13 -1.97 -21.85
N SER A 37 -1.97 -3.06 -21.09
CA SER A 37 -2.86 -4.21 -21.22
C SER A 37 -4.16 -3.90 -20.47
N SER A 38 -5.12 -3.31 -21.17
CA SER A 38 -6.48 -3.04 -20.70
C SER A 38 -7.23 -4.33 -20.38
N LEU A 39 -7.02 -4.85 -19.16
CA LEU A 39 -7.75 -5.97 -18.59
C LEU A 39 -8.31 -5.58 -17.23
N ASN A 40 -9.31 -4.69 -17.33
CA ASN A 40 -10.23 -4.27 -16.29
C ASN A 40 -10.66 -5.44 -15.41
N LEU A 41 -10.51 -5.32 -14.08
CA LEU A 41 -10.89 -6.34 -13.11
C LEU A 41 -11.09 -5.72 -11.72
N ASN A 42 -12.10 -4.85 -11.62
CA ASN A 42 -12.78 -4.37 -10.40
C ASN A 42 -11.91 -4.37 -9.14
N TYR A 43 -10.95 -3.44 -9.09
CA TYR A 43 -10.23 -3.13 -7.87
C TYR A 43 -11.18 -2.34 -6.94
N TRP A 44 -11.36 -2.81 -5.71
CA TRP A 44 -11.93 -2.10 -4.54
C TRP A 44 -13.39 -1.58 -4.51
N GLY A 45 -14.16 -1.60 -5.60
CA GLY A 45 -15.56 -1.11 -5.62
C GLY A 45 -16.64 -1.98 -4.96
N ASP A 46 -17.26 -2.88 -5.73
CA ASP A 46 -18.58 -3.45 -5.39
C ASP A 46 -18.57 -4.84 -4.73
N GLU A 47 -17.58 -5.71 -4.99
CA GLU A 47 -17.59 -7.06 -4.42
C GLU A 47 -17.22 -7.09 -2.92
N LEU A 48 -16.41 -6.14 -2.44
CA LEU A 48 -16.05 -6.02 -1.01
C LEU A 48 -17.17 -5.44 -0.15
N LYS A 49 -17.98 -4.51 -0.69
CA LYS A 49 -19.13 -3.93 0.01
C LYS A 49 -20.31 -4.92 0.11
N SER A 50 -20.46 -5.81 -0.87
CA SER A 50 -21.60 -6.72 -0.98
C SER A 50 -21.40 -8.12 -0.36
N ARG A 51 -20.17 -8.61 -0.19
CA ARG A 51 -19.90 -9.94 0.39
C ARG A 51 -19.21 -9.88 1.74
N GLN A 52 -19.70 -10.69 2.68
CA GLN A 52 -18.97 -10.97 3.93
C GLN A 52 -17.78 -11.90 3.65
N LEU A 53 -16.71 -11.35 3.11
CA LEU A 53 -15.45 -12.06 2.90
C LEU A 53 -14.76 -12.28 4.26
N TYR A 54 -14.36 -13.54 4.48
CA TYR A 54 -13.50 -13.98 5.58
C TYR A 54 -12.42 -14.86 4.99
N ILE A 55 -11.19 -14.73 5.49
CA ILE A 55 -10.04 -15.50 5.02
C ILE A 55 -10.11 -16.92 5.59
N THR A 56 -9.87 -17.92 4.76
CA THR A 56 -9.70 -19.33 5.16
C THR A 56 -8.26 -19.82 5.05
N ASP A 57 -7.40 -19.11 4.35
CA ASP A 57 -5.99 -19.47 4.17
C ASP A 57 -5.14 -18.25 3.77
N VAL A 58 -3.89 -18.21 4.22
CA VAL A 58 -2.87 -17.22 3.81
C VAL A 58 -1.64 -17.99 3.37
N MET A 59 -1.16 -17.77 2.15
CA MET A 59 -0.02 -18.50 1.57
C MET A 59 0.89 -17.53 0.81
N VAL A 60 2.18 -17.84 0.74
CA VAL A 60 3.11 -17.20 -0.20
C VAL A 60 3.34 -18.17 -1.36
N GLU A 61 3.18 -17.69 -2.60
CA GLU A 61 3.46 -18.48 -3.80
C GLU A 61 4.62 -17.85 -4.59
N THR A 62 5.62 -18.68 -4.94
CA THR A 62 6.76 -18.30 -5.79
C THR A 62 6.41 -18.56 -7.25
N CYS A 63 6.52 -17.53 -8.09
CA CYS A 63 6.03 -17.49 -9.46
C CYS A 63 7.18 -17.14 -10.42
N LEU A 64 7.31 -17.84 -11.56
CA LEU A 64 8.27 -17.47 -12.61
C LEU A 64 7.85 -16.17 -13.31
N ARG A 65 8.76 -15.20 -13.43
CA ARG A 65 8.52 -13.91 -14.11
C ARG A 65 8.17 -14.06 -15.59
N ALA A 66 8.86 -14.97 -16.28
CA ALA A 66 8.62 -15.25 -17.71
C ALA A 66 7.18 -15.77 -17.99
N THR A 67 6.52 -16.40 -17.01
CA THR A 67 5.13 -16.83 -17.14
C THR A 67 4.17 -15.72 -16.74
N ASN A 68 4.00 -14.71 -17.60
CA ASN A 68 3.09 -13.57 -17.40
C ASN A 68 1.59 -13.95 -17.32
N LYS A 69 1.25 -15.25 -17.38
CA LYS A 69 -0.08 -15.77 -17.07
C LYS A 69 -0.25 -15.80 -15.56
N LYS A 70 -0.99 -14.80 -15.05
CA LYS A 70 -1.52 -14.63 -13.68
C LYS A 70 -1.16 -15.79 -12.75
N CYS A 71 -0.26 -15.53 -11.78
CA CYS A 71 0.06 -16.48 -10.72
C CYS A 71 -1.18 -16.68 -9.85
N ARG A 72 -1.98 -17.65 -10.26
CA ARG A 72 -3.35 -17.86 -9.81
C ARG A 72 -3.66 -19.31 -10.11
N ASN A 73 -3.69 -20.13 -9.06
CA ASN A 73 -4.12 -21.51 -9.17
C ASN A 73 -5.60 -21.55 -9.64
N LYS A 74 -5.81 -21.76 -10.95
CA LYS A 74 -7.11 -21.71 -11.63
C LYS A 74 -8.17 -22.64 -11.04
N LYS A 75 -7.78 -23.64 -10.25
CA LYS A 75 -8.69 -24.58 -9.57
C LYS A 75 -9.17 -24.11 -8.21
N SER A 76 -8.66 -22.98 -7.68
CA SER A 76 -9.00 -22.49 -6.33
C SER A 76 -9.67 -21.12 -6.37
N ARG A 77 -10.56 -20.85 -5.41
CA ARG A 77 -11.12 -19.51 -5.13
C ARG A 77 -10.12 -18.61 -4.37
N ALA A 78 -8.83 -18.76 -4.66
CA ALA A 78 -7.80 -17.86 -4.14
C ALA A 78 -7.81 -16.55 -4.93
N PHE A 79 -7.65 -15.45 -4.21
CA PHE A 79 -7.33 -14.14 -4.75
C PHE A 79 -5.87 -13.84 -4.40
N ALA A 80 -5.05 -13.61 -5.42
CA ALA A 80 -3.69 -13.13 -5.24
C ALA A 80 -3.74 -11.64 -4.90
N LEU A 81 -3.15 -11.24 -3.78
CA LEU A 81 -2.76 -9.86 -3.56
C LEU A 81 -1.57 -9.59 -4.48
N TRP A 82 -1.73 -8.66 -5.41
CA TRP A 82 -0.71 -8.34 -6.42
C TRP A 82 0.38 -7.41 -5.85
N LYS A 83 1.06 -7.87 -4.80
CA LYS A 83 2.26 -7.25 -4.25
C LYS A 83 3.40 -8.26 -4.27
N ASP A 84 4.49 -7.90 -4.94
CA ASP A 84 5.72 -8.70 -4.97
C ASP A 84 6.46 -8.50 -3.64
N LEU A 85 6.44 -9.52 -2.77
CA LEU A 85 7.09 -9.52 -1.47
C LEU A 85 8.60 -9.31 -1.56
N SER A 86 9.21 -9.49 -2.74
CA SER A 86 10.63 -9.27 -3.00
C SER A 86 10.97 -7.84 -3.46
N LEU A 87 9.98 -6.97 -3.66
CA LEU A 87 10.13 -5.60 -4.22
C LEU A 87 11.00 -5.54 -5.50
N GLY A 88 10.90 -6.55 -6.36
CA GLY A 88 11.63 -6.56 -7.62
C GLY A 88 13.00 -7.22 -7.60
N SER A 89 13.54 -7.60 -6.43
CA SER A 89 14.94 -8.03 -6.28
C SER A 89 15.32 -9.30 -7.06
N SER A 90 14.36 -10.21 -7.30
CA SER A 90 14.59 -11.41 -8.09
C SER A 90 14.31 -11.19 -9.57
N TRP A 91 15.29 -11.43 -10.43
CA TRP A 91 15.15 -11.35 -11.88
C TRP A 91 14.36 -12.52 -12.48
N VAL A 92 14.25 -13.65 -11.77
CA VAL A 92 13.66 -14.89 -12.28
C VAL A 92 12.28 -15.16 -11.68
N TYR A 93 12.05 -14.76 -10.43
CA TYR A 93 10.84 -15.08 -9.67
C TYR A 93 10.14 -13.83 -9.12
N ARG A 94 8.89 -13.98 -8.70
CA ARG A 94 8.15 -13.05 -7.82
C ARG A 94 7.54 -13.87 -6.68
N LEU A 95 7.50 -13.31 -5.48
CA LEU A 95 6.81 -13.93 -4.34
C LEU A 95 5.52 -13.14 -4.13
N ASN A 96 4.35 -13.79 -4.23
CA ASN A 96 3.05 -13.11 -4.07
C ASN A 96 2.28 -13.69 -2.89
N LEU A 97 1.63 -12.81 -2.13
CA LEU A 97 0.72 -13.21 -1.06
C LEU A 97 -0.64 -13.64 -1.66
N ASN A 98 -1.01 -14.90 -1.49
CA ASN A 98 -2.30 -15.46 -1.90
C ASN A 98 -3.23 -15.62 -0.69
N LEU A 99 -4.45 -15.11 -0.83
CA LEU A 99 -5.50 -15.19 0.18
C LEU A 99 -6.63 -16.08 -0.33
N ARG A 100 -7.08 -17.04 0.48
CA ARG A 100 -8.30 -17.82 0.19
C ARG A 100 -9.46 -17.31 1.01
N PHE A 101 -10.64 -17.32 0.41
CA PHE A 101 -11.86 -16.79 1.00
C PHE A 101 -12.94 -17.87 1.16
N ALA A 102 -13.69 -17.79 2.25
CA ALA A 102 -14.84 -18.65 2.51
C ALA A 102 -15.89 -18.54 1.39
N SER A 103 -16.46 -19.67 0.98
CA SER A 103 -17.45 -19.72 -0.10
C SER A 103 -18.84 -19.27 0.37
N HIS A 104 -19.29 -18.08 -0.07
CA HIS A 104 -20.65 -17.62 0.20
C HIS A 104 -21.64 -18.01 -0.92
N ASN A 105 -22.45 -19.04 -0.69
CA ASN A 105 -23.55 -19.45 -1.58
C ASN A 105 -24.90 -18.89 -1.05
N GLY A 106 -25.10 -17.57 -1.20
CA GLY A 106 -26.31 -16.89 -0.74
C GLY A 106 -26.48 -16.89 0.79
N ALA A 107 -27.71 -16.69 1.28
CA ALA A 107 -28.03 -16.40 2.69
C ALA A 107 -27.72 -17.50 3.75
N LYS A 108 -26.90 -18.51 3.43
CA LYS A 108 -26.43 -19.50 4.41
C LYS A 108 -25.28 -18.95 5.25
N LYS A 109 -25.33 -19.26 6.55
CA LYS A 109 -24.25 -19.00 7.52
C LYS A 109 -22.99 -19.77 7.10
N ILE A 110 -21.82 -19.15 7.19
CA ILE A 110 -20.54 -19.82 6.94
C ILE A 110 -20.32 -20.85 8.05
N THR A 111 -20.12 -22.10 7.64
CA THR A 111 -19.90 -23.26 8.53
C THR A 111 -18.44 -23.74 8.53
N GLU A 112 -17.62 -23.20 7.62
CA GLU A 112 -16.18 -23.45 7.55
C GLU A 112 -15.44 -22.61 8.61
N ASP A 113 -14.35 -23.14 9.15
CA ASP A 113 -13.43 -22.35 9.96
C ASP A 113 -12.69 -21.32 9.10
N VAL A 114 -12.43 -20.17 9.71
CA VAL A 114 -11.76 -19.02 9.11
C VAL A 114 -10.52 -18.66 9.94
N VAL A 115 -9.63 -17.87 9.35
CA VAL A 115 -8.49 -17.29 10.06
C VAL A 115 -9.03 -16.28 11.09
N VAL A 116 -8.77 -16.52 12.37
CA VAL A 116 -9.17 -15.65 13.49
C VAL A 116 -8.01 -14.89 14.12
N ASP A 117 -6.77 -15.31 13.85
CA ASP A 117 -5.58 -14.55 14.19
C ASP A 117 -4.39 -14.93 13.28
N ILE A 118 -3.40 -14.06 13.20
CA ILE A 118 -2.16 -14.25 12.45
C ILE A 118 -0.99 -13.84 13.34
N ALA A 119 0.12 -14.58 13.26
CA ALA A 119 1.40 -14.23 13.86
C ALA A 119 2.51 -14.39 12.81
N VAL A 120 3.58 -13.62 12.95
CA VAL A 120 4.80 -13.76 12.16
C VAL A 120 5.96 -13.96 13.14
N GLY A 121 6.74 -15.02 12.95
CA GLY A 121 7.90 -15.32 13.79
C GLY A 121 9.07 -14.39 13.52
N ASN A 122 9.94 -14.23 14.49
CA ASN A 122 11.21 -13.52 14.41
C ASN A 122 12.30 -14.42 14.99
N PRO A 123 13.19 -15.01 14.16
CA PRO A 123 14.17 -15.99 14.62
C PRO A 123 15.10 -15.46 15.72
N GLU A 124 15.43 -14.16 15.68
CA GLU A 124 16.31 -13.52 16.66
C GLU A 124 15.65 -13.32 18.04
N ILE A 125 14.32 -13.37 18.12
CA ILE A 125 13.55 -13.26 19.36
C ILE A 125 13.08 -14.65 19.79
N ASP A 126 12.40 -15.37 18.90
CA ASP A 126 11.80 -16.67 19.17
C ASP A 126 12.86 -17.74 19.46
N GLY A 127 14.04 -17.67 18.83
CA GLY A 127 15.17 -18.56 19.11
C GLY A 127 15.81 -18.36 20.49
N LYS A 128 15.58 -17.22 21.16
CA LYS A 128 16.04 -16.99 22.55
C LYS A 128 15.15 -17.71 23.58
N ILE A 129 13.98 -18.21 23.17
CA ILE A 129 13.10 -18.98 24.05
C ILE A 129 13.70 -20.38 24.24
N LYS A 130 13.91 -20.76 25.50
CA LYS A 130 14.48 -22.07 25.88
C LYS A 130 13.72 -23.22 25.21
N ASN A 131 14.46 -24.10 24.53
CA ASN A 131 13.99 -25.24 23.72
C ASN A 131 13.25 -24.89 22.41
N ASN A 132 13.12 -23.61 22.03
CA ASN A 132 12.47 -23.19 20.78
C ASN A 132 13.45 -23.02 19.60
N GLN A 133 14.76 -23.18 19.81
CA GLN A 133 15.82 -22.79 18.87
C GLN A 133 15.62 -23.36 17.46
N ASN A 134 15.13 -24.60 17.36
CA ASN A 134 14.96 -25.31 16.09
C ASN A 134 13.54 -25.20 15.51
N LEU A 135 12.56 -24.77 16.30
CA LEU A 135 11.14 -24.73 15.90
C LEU A 135 10.65 -23.31 15.60
N LEU A 136 11.30 -22.30 16.19
CA LEU A 136 11.05 -20.87 15.98
C LEU A 136 9.55 -20.51 16.03
N ILE A 137 8.84 -21.12 16.99
CA ILE A 137 7.41 -20.87 17.20
C ILE A 137 7.28 -19.45 17.77
N PRO A 138 6.44 -18.57 17.16
CA PRO A 138 6.31 -17.20 17.61
C PRO A 138 5.91 -17.11 19.08
N GLU A 139 6.52 -16.20 19.84
CA GLU A 139 6.17 -15.98 21.25
C GLU A 139 4.66 -15.72 21.44
N LYS A 140 4.00 -15.04 20.48
CA LYS A 140 2.53 -14.84 20.43
C LYS A 140 1.76 -16.17 20.39
N VAL A 141 2.22 -17.14 19.61
CA VAL A 141 1.62 -18.48 19.49
C VAL A 141 1.84 -19.27 20.78
N LEU A 142 3.06 -19.25 21.33
CA LEU A 142 3.38 -19.88 22.61
C LEU A 142 2.52 -19.32 23.76
N LYS A 143 2.39 -17.98 23.86
CA LYS A 143 1.52 -17.28 24.83
C LYS A 143 0.05 -17.72 24.72
N ASP A 144 -0.47 -17.86 23.50
CA ASP A 144 -1.87 -18.25 23.27
C ASP A 144 -2.13 -19.72 23.66
N ILE A 145 -1.24 -20.64 23.29
CA ILE A 145 -1.33 -22.06 23.67
C ILE A 145 -1.21 -22.21 25.19
N HIS A 146 -0.29 -21.48 25.82
CA HIS A 146 -0.07 -21.50 27.26
C HIS A 146 -1.34 -21.09 28.03
N LYS A 147 -2.05 -20.03 27.59
CA LYS A 147 -3.33 -19.61 28.18
C LYS A 147 -4.43 -20.66 28.11
N LEU A 148 -4.34 -21.62 27.19
CA LEU A 148 -5.32 -22.70 26.98
C LEU A 148 -4.95 -24.01 27.72
N ARG A 149 -3.76 -24.10 28.32
CA ARG A 149 -3.29 -25.32 29.01
C ARG A 149 -3.84 -25.41 30.44
N VAL A 150 -4.31 -26.60 30.79
CA VAL A 150 -4.57 -26.99 32.19
C VAL A 150 -3.34 -27.76 32.66
N TYR A 151 -2.67 -27.25 33.69
CA TYR A 151 -1.46 -27.85 34.23
C TYR A 151 -1.79 -28.97 35.22
N SER A 152 -1.10 -30.09 35.08
CA SER A 152 -1.03 -31.16 36.09
C SER A 152 0.03 -30.82 37.15
N GLY A 153 0.03 -31.55 38.29
CA GLY A 153 1.07 -31.40 39.31
C GLY A 153 2.47 -31.76 38.80
N ASP A 154 2.54 -32.67 37.83
CA ASP A 154 3.78 -33.12 37.20
C ASP A 154 4.37 -32.02 36.30
N ASP A 155 3.52 -31.31 35.53
CA ASP A 155 3.94 -30.15 34.72
C ASP A 155 4.51 -29.02 35.58
N ARG A 156 3.88 -28.75 36.74
CA ARG A 156 4.34 -27.74 37.69
C ARG A 156 5.73 -28.09 38.23
N THR A 157 5.96 -29.36 38.54
CA THR A 157 7.25 -29.84 39.06
C THR A 157 8.36 -29.68 38.02
N GLN A 158 8.11 -30.02 36.74
CA GLN A 158 9.08 -29.77 35.66
C GLN A 158 9.42 -28.28 35.46
N ILE A 159 8.44 -27.38 35.60
CA ILE A 159 8.69 -25.93 35.51
C ILE A 159 9.48 -25.44 36.73
N GLU A 160 9.13 -25.86 37.94
CA GLU A 160 9.83 -25.46 39.17
C GLU A 160 11.26 -26.03 39.24
N GLU A 161 11.52 -27.24 38.71
CA GLU A 161 12.86 -27.83 38.63
C GLU A 161 13.70 -27.24 37.49
N GLY A 162 13.10 -26.99 36.32
CA GLY A 162 13.76 -26.32 35.20
C GLY A 162 14.21 -24.88 35.48
N ASN A 163 13.73 -24.31 36.58
CA ASN A 163 14.01 -22.95 37.06
C ASN A 163 14.97 -22.90 38.27
N LYS A 164 15.49 -24.02 38.77
CA LYS A 164 16.35 -24.04 39.99
C LYS A 164 17.66 -23.25 39.85
N ASP A 165 18.21 -23.12 38.64
CA ASP A 165 19.58 -22.63 38.41
C ASP A 165 19.69 -21.41 37.46
N GLU A 166 18.58 -20.86 36.93
CA GLU A 166 18.66 -19.84 35.87
C GLU A 166 18.67 -18.38 36.36
N LYS A 167 19.83 -17.73 36.20
CA LYS A 167 19.91 -16.28 36.02
C LYS A 167 19.72 -15.94 34.54
N LEU A 168 18.71 -15.11 34.24
CA LEU A 168 18.43 -14.59 32.90
C LEU A 168 19.49 -13.58 32.45
N ASP A 169 20.62 -14.06 31.89
CA ASP A 169 21.66 -13.19 31.28
C ASP A 169 22.56 -13.92 30.26
N ALA A 170 22.05 -14.97 29.60
CA ALA A 170 22.80 -15.74 28.62
C ALA A 170 22.90 -15.01 27.26
N LYS A 171 24.05 -14.37 27.00
CA LYS A 171 24.45 -13.96 25.64
C LYS A 171 24.84 -15.20 24.83
N ILE A 172 24.17 -15.44 23.72
CA ILE A 172 24.56 -16.45 22.71
C ILE A 172 25.58 -15.84 21.75
N ASP A 173 26.51 -16.65 21.27
CA ASP A 173 27.64 -16.25 20.42
C ASP A 173 27.17 -15.86 19.00
N PRO A 174 27.50 -14.64 18.50
CA PRO A 174 27.24 -14.26 17.11
C PRO A 174 27.79 -15.24 16.07
N ASP A 175 28.90 -15.93 16.36
CA ASP A 175 29.51 -16.89 15.43
C ASP A 175 28.71 -18.21 15.35
N GLU A 176 27.94 -18.56 16.38
CA GLU A 176 27.01 -19.70 16.37
C GLU A 176 25.79 -19.39 15.48
N ILE A 177 25.28 -18.16 15.54
CA ILE A 177 24.24 -17.67 14.62
C ILE A 177 24.75 -17.64 13.17
N MET A 178 26.01 -17.23 12.96
CA MET A 178 26.62 -17.20 11.63
C MET A 178 26.81 -18.60 11.05
N ARG A 179 27.19 -19.59 11.88
CA ARG A 179 27.26 -21.01 11.49
C ARG A 179 25.90 -21.58 11.13
N LEU A 180 24.86 -21.33 11.94
CA LEU A 180 23.51 -21.80 11.66
C LEU A 180 22.96 -21.21 10.35
N LYS A 181 23.28 -19.95 10.04
CA LYS A 181 23.00 -19.36 8.71
C LYS A 181 23.75 -20.07 7.59
N GLN A 182 25.05 -20.35 7.76
CA GLN A 182 25.85 -21.07 6.76
C GLN A 182 25.38 -22.52 6.54
N GLU A 183 24.95 -23.23 7.60
CA GLU A 183 24.35 -24.56 7.48
C GLU A 183 22.97 -24.51 6.81
N GLN A 184 22.16 -23.46 7.03
CA GLN A 184 20.91 -23.27 6.28
C GLN A 184 21.16 -22.88 4.82
N GLU A 185 22.18 -22.07 4.53
CA GLU A 185 22.59 -21.76 3.15
C GLU A 185 23.12 -23.00 2.43
N SER A 186 23.93 -23.85 3.10
CA SER A 186 24.39 -25.11 2.51
C SER A 186 23.26 -26.10 2.31
N GLN A 187 22.31 -26.22 3.26
CA GLN A 187 21.10 -27.04 3.09
C GLN A 187 20.20 -26.52 1.96
N ALA A 188 20.15 -25.20 1.75
CA ALA A 188 19.44 -24.60 0.62
C ALA A 188 20.16 -24.85 -0.72
N GLU A 189 21.50 -24.87 -0.74
CA GLU A 189 22.27 -25.31 -1.91
C GLU A 189 22.13 -26.81 -2.19
N ASP A 190 22.13 -27.65 -1.16
CA ASP A 190 21.85 -29.09 -1.29
C ASP A 190 20.43 -29.35 -1.81
N LEU A 191 19.43 -28.57 -1.35
CA LEU A 191 18.08 -28.61 -1.92
C LEU A 191 18.05 -28.15 -3.38
N ARG A 192 18.79 -27.10 -3.75
CA ARG A 192 18.90 -26.63 -5.15
C ARG A 192 19.52 -27.73 -6.02
N ALA A 193 20.64 -28.31 -5.59
CA ALA A 193 21.33 -29.39 -6.29
C ALA A 193 20.50 -30.68 -6.38
N ALA A 194 19.72 -31.01 -5.34
CA ALA A 194 18.77 -32.11 -5.37
C ALA A 194 17.61 -31.84 -6.35
N THR A 195 17.11 -30.61 -6.40
CA THR A 195 16.05 -30.18 -7.32
C THR A 195 16.54 -30.16 -8.78
N GLU A 196 17.81 -29.83 -9.02
CA GLU A 196 18.43 -29.92 -10.35
C GLU A 196 18.68 -31.39 -10.76
N LYS A 197 19.16 -32.24 -9.86
CA LYS A 197 19.28 -33.70 -10.12
C LYS A 197 17.92 -34.35 -10.37
N GLU A 198 16.85 -33.93 -9.69
CA GLU A 198 15.48 -34.35 -10.00
C GLU A 198 15.02 -33.88 -11.39
N LYS A 199 15.38 -32.66 -11.82
CA LYS A 199 15.06 -32.16 -13.17
C LYS A 199 15.85 -32.89 -14.25
N GLU A 200 17.13 -33.20 -14.03
CA GLU A 200 17.91 -34.03 -14.94
C GLU A 200 17.39 -35.47 -15.02
N SER A 201 16.97 -36.07 -13.90
CA SER A 201 16.42 -37.43 -13.88
C SER A 201 15.05 -37.49 -14.55
N LYS A 202 14.20 -36.46 -14.41
CA LYS A 202 12.92 -36.33 -15.12
C LYS A 202 13.14 -36.10 -16.62
N ASN A 203 14.08 -35.24 -17.03
CA ASN A 203 14.45 -35.06 -18.45
C ASN A 203 15.02 -36.34 -19.09
N LYS A 204 15.83 -37.13 -18.38
CA LYS A 204 16.30 -38.45 -18.85
C LYS A 204 15.18 -39.50 -18.90
N GLY A 205 14.24 -39.44 -17.96
CA GLY A 205 13.07 -40.32 -17.93
C GLY A 205 12.06 -40.06 -19.05
N GLU A 206 11.92 -38.80 -19.50
CA GLU A 206 11.07 -38.44 -20.65
C GLU A 206 11.77 -38.73 -21.99
N ALA A 207 13.10 -38.59 -22.08
CA ALA A 207 13.86 -38.99 -23.27
C ALA A 207 13.77 -40.50 -23.55
N ASN A 208 13.96 -41.35 -22.53
CA ASN A 208 13.86 -42.82 -22.71
C ASN A 208 12.44 -43.30 -23.05
N LYS A 209 11.39 -42.51 -22.79
CA LYS A 209 10.00 -42.88 -23.14
C LYS A 209 9.60 -42.53 -24.57
N GLN A 210 10.43 -41.81 -25.33
CA GLN A 210 10.15 -41.49 -26.74
C GLN A 210 10.92 -42.36 -27.75
N GLU A 211 11.83 -43.25 -27.31
CA GLU A 211 12.56 -44.17 -28.22
C GLU A 211 11.98 -45.60 -28.30
N GLU A 212 11.16 -46.05 -27.35
CA GLU A 212 10.56 -47.41 -27.40
C GLU A 212 9.19 -47.50 -28.10
N GLU A 213 8.49 -46.38 -28.34
CA GLU A 213 7.13 -46.41 -28.93
C GLU A 213 7.09 -46.50 -30.48
N VAL A 214 8.22 -46.83 -31.13
CA VAL A 214 8.31 -47.09 -32.58
C VAL A 214 9.11 -48.35 -32.91
N LYS A 215 8.62 -49.53 -32.47
CA LYS A 215 8.77 -50.84 -33.16
C LYS A 215 8.04 -51.98 -32.43
N GLY A 216 7.28 -52.77 -33.18
CA GLY A 216 6.85 -54.12 -32.77
C GLY A 216 5.36 -54.28 -32.49
N ALA A 217 4.60 -54.69 -33.51
CA ALA A 217 3.27 -55.29 -33.37
C ALA A 217 3.36 -56.81 -33.57
N ASP A 218 2.37 -57.55 -33.04
CA ASP A 218 2.10 -59.00 -33.16
C ASP A 218 3.23 -59.94 -32.64
N GLU A 219 3.00 -61.01 -31.85
CA GLU A 219 1.96 -62.05 -31.90
C GLU A 219 1.64 -62.66 -30.50
N THR A 220 0.64 -63.56 -30.43
CA THR A 220 0.24 -64.40 -29.27
C THR A 220 0.29 -65.89 -29.67
N PRO A 221 0.00 -66.95 -28.84
CA PRO A 221 -0.39 -67.03 -27.41
C PRO A 221 0.27 -68.20 -26.59
N GLU A 222 -0.24 -68.43 -25.35
CA GLU A 222 -0.42 -69.72 -24.60
C GLU A 222 0.30 -69.91 -23.23
N LYS A 223 -0.53 -70.25 -22.20
CA LYS A 223 -0.38 -71.22 -21.06
C LYS A 223 0.94 -71.24 -20.21
N THR A 224 0.99 -71.51 -18.90
CA THR A 224 0.24 -72.40 -17.96
C THR A 224 0.56 -71.93 -16.52
N VAL A 225 -0.37 -71.84 -15.54
CA VAL A 225 -0.79 -72.85 -14.52
C VAL A 225 0.15 -73.03 -13.30
N GLU A 226 -0.45 -72.95 -12.08
CA GLU A 226 0.01 -73.44 -10.73
C GLU A 226 1.25 -72.75 -10.07
N GLU A 227 1.43 -72.69 -8.72
CA GLU A 227 0.70 -73.27 -7.58
C GLU A 227 0.83 -72.44 -6.25
N LYS A 228 0.05 -72.81 -5.19
CA LYS A 228 0.18 -72.38 -3.77
C LYS A 228 0.50 -73.60 -2.89
N PRO A 229 1.10 -73.43 -1.69
CA PRO A 229 0.35 -73.59 -0.41
C PRO A 229 0.70 -72.48 0.63
N LYS A 230 -0.09 -72.06 1.65
CA LYS A 230 -0.94 -72.69 2.72
C LYS A 230 -0.12 -73.37 3.85
N GLU A 231 -0.47 -73.38 5.17
CA GLU A 231 -1.48 -72.72 6.09
C GLU A 231 -1.17 -73.15 7.57
N GLU A 232 -1.57 -72.54 8.71
CA GLU A 232 -1.83 -71.15 9.13
C GLU A 232 -1.44 -70.88 10.63
N LYS A 233 -2.16 -71.47 11.61
CA LYS A 233 -2.06 -71.23 13.09
C LYS A 233 -2.51 -72.49 13.90
N PRO A 234 -2.23 -72.64 15.22
CA PRO A 234 -2.90 -71.96 16.37
C PRO A 234 -1.89 -71.43 17.43
N LYS A 235 -2.15 -70.53 18.40
CA LYS A 235 -3.25 -70.22 19.35
C LYS A 235 -3.35 -71.20 20.54
N GLU A 236 -2.97 -70.76 21.75
CA GLU A 236 -3.33 -71.40 23.03
C GLU A 236 -3.38 -70.36 24.17
N GLU A 237 -4.07 -70.68 25.27
CA GLU A 237 -4.60 -69.72 26.26
C GLU A 237 -4.05 -69.90 27.69
N LYS A 238 -4.55 -69.11 28.66
CA LYS A 238 -4.13 -69.00 30.07
C LYS A 238 -4.31 -70.30 30.90
N PRO A 239 -3.87 -70.30 32.18
CA PRO A 239 -4.86 -70.07 33.26
C PRO A 239 -4.44 -69.07 34.38
N GLU A 240 -5.41 -68.73 35.24
CA GLU A 240 -5.29 -68.05 36.55
C GLU A 240 -4.82 -69.07 37.63
N GLU A 241 -4.46 -68.81 38.90
CA GLU A 241 -4.88 -67.92 40.01
C GLU A 241 -3.60 -67.54 40.84
N GLU A 242 -3.54 -66.63 41.84
CA GLU A 242 -4.25 -66.57 43.13
C GLU A 242 -3.94 -65.23 43.86
N LYS A 243 -4.64 -64.92 44.97
CA LYS A 243 -4.46 -63.70 45.82
C LYS A 243 -4.33 -64.08 47.30
N PRO A 244 -3.56 -63.34 48.11
CA PRO A 244 -4.13 -62.20 48.87
C PRO A 244 -3.34 -60.88 48.55
N GLU A 245 -3.29 -59.78 49.31
CA GLU A 245 -3.86 -59.36 50.62
C GLU A 245 -4.15 -57.84 50.62
N GLU A 246 -4.09 -57.15 51.78
CA GLU A 246 -4.36 -55.70 51.91
C GLU A 246 -3.17 -54.88 52.43
N ALA A 247 -3.03 -53.65 51.91
CA ALA A 247 -2.46 -52.51 52.64
C ALA A 247 -3.07 -51.18 52.12
N GLN A 248 -3.66 -50.39 53.01
CA GLN A 248 -4.33 -49.13 52.69
C GLN A 248 -3.36 -47.96 52.55
N SER A 249 -3.55 -47.07 51.55
CA SER A 249 -3.22 -45.63 51.69
C SER A 249 -3.75 -44.77 50.52
N GLY A 250 -4.33 -43.60 50.83
CA GLY A 250 -4.08 -42.38 50.04
C GLY A 250 -4.89 -42.13 48.76
N ASN A 251 -6.21 -41.95 48.86
CA ASN A 251 -7.01 -41.40 47.76
C ASN A 251 -6.84 -39.86 47.64
N GLN A 252 -5.78 -39.40 46.97
CA GLN A 252 -5.60 -37.97 46.65
C GLN A 252 -6.28 -37.59 45.32
N LYS A 253 -7.36 -36.81 45.41
CA LYS A 253 -7.91 -36.07 44.26
C LYS A 253 -6.83 -35.14 43.71
N ARG A 254 -6.49 -35.29 42.43
CA ARG A 254 -5.70 -34.29 41.68
C ARG A 254 -6.48 -32.97 41.60
N GLU A 255 -6.08 -31.97 42.37
CA GLU A 255 -6.63 -30.62 42.26
C GLU A 255 -6.11 -29.93 40.98
N THR A 256 -7.02 -29.50 40.12
CA THR A 256 -6.71 -28.72 38.92
C THR A 256 -6.88 -27.23 39.22
N HIS A 257 -5.75 -26.54 39.46
CA HIS A 257 -5.71 -25.10 39.69
C HIS A 257 -5.63 -24.32 38.37
N LYS A 258 -6.19 -23.10 38.32
CA LYS A 258 -6.46 -22.34 37.07
C LYS A 258 -5.78 -20.97 36.94
N THR A 259 -4.82 -20.63 37.79
CA THR A 259 -4.29 -19.26 37.89
C THR A 259 -2.77 -19.19 37.71
N TYR A 260 -2.33 -18.44 36.69
CA TYR A 260 -0.93 -18.29 36.26
C TYR A 260 -0.60 -16.79 36.13
N HIS A 261 -0.03 -16.20 37.18
CA HIS A 261 0.39 -14.78 37.18
C HIS A 261 1.87 -14.57 37.53
N THR A 262 2.65 -15.64 37.71
CA THR A 262 3.99 -15.61 38.34
C THR A 262 5.14 -16.09 37.47
N LEU A 263 4.90 -16.46 36.21
CA LEU A 263 5.90 -17.06 35.31
C LEU A 263 5.91 -16.37 33.93
N ASN A 264 6.16 -15.05 33.93
CA ASN A 264 6.48 -14.32 32.71
C ASN A 264 7.88 -14.77 32.21
N GLY A 265 7.99 -15.15 30.94
CA GLY A 265 9.26 -15.48 30.27
C GLY A 265 9.55 -16.96 30.04
N TYR A 266 8.77 -17.88 30.62
CA TYR A 266 8.99 -19.33 30.47
C TYR A 266 7.86 -20.00 29.68
N TYR A 267 8.18 -20.53 28.50
CA TYR A 267 7.25 -21.25 27.64
C TYR A 267 7.65 -22.72 27.53
N LEU A 268 6.73 -23.62 27.90
CA LEU A 268 6.82 -25.02 27.51
C LEU A 268 6.49 -25.13 26.03
N ILE A 269 7.43 -25.65 25.25
CA ILE A 269 7.30 -25.87 23.82
C ILE A 269 6.19 -26.91 23.56
N PRO A 270 5.18 -26.59 22.73
CA PRO A 270 4.02 -27.46 22.55
C PRO A 270 4.34 -28.67 21.67
N THR A 271 3.68 -29.79 21.96
CA THR A 271 3.69 -30.95 21.05
C THR A 271 2.87 -30.66 19.78
N PRO A 272 3.05 -31.42 18.67
CA PRO A 272 2.22 -31.28 17.48
C PRO A 272 0.71 -31.39 17.77
N GLU A 273 0.31 -32.31 18.65
CA GLU A 273 -1.09 -32.45 19.11
C GLU A 273 -1.60 -31.20 19.85
N GLN A 274 -0.75 -30.54 20.63
CA GLN A 274 -1.09 -29.31 21.34
C GLN A 274 -1.24 -28.12 20.38
N LEU A 275 -0.42 -28.06 19.32
CA LEU A 275 -0.55 -27.08 18.24
C LEU A 275 -1.85 -27.29 17.44
N GLU A 276 -2.15 -28.54 17.07
CA GLU A 276 -3.40 -28.90 16.38
C GLU A 276 -4.63 -28.56 17.23
N LYS A 277 -4.62 -28.92 18.52
CA LYS A 277 -5.69 -28.59 19.47
C LYS A 277 -5.86 -27.09 19.70
N ALA A 278 -4.77 -26.32 19.70
CA ALA A 278 -4.81 -24.85 19.75
C ALA A 278 -5.15 -24.20 18.40
N ARG A 279 -5.21 -25.00 17.32
CA ARG A 279 -5.62 -24.64 15.97
C ARG A 279 -4.68 -23.66 15.26
N TRP A 280 -3.41 -23.66 15.65
CA TRP A 280 -2.35 -22.89 14.98
C TRP A 280 -1.69 -23.73 13.87
N ILE A 281 -1.49 -23.11 12.71
CA ILE A 281 -0.92 -23.78 11.53
C ILE A 281 0.14 -22.86 10.90
N THR A 282 1.31 -23.41 10.61
CA THR A 282 2.39 -22.72 9.89
C THR A 282 2.13 -22.65 8.37
N ARG A 283 2.67 -21.62 7.72
CA ARG A 283 2.50 -21.31 6.29
C ARG A 283 3.78 -20.91 5.56
N GLY A 284 4.95 -21.11 6.19
CA GLY A 284 6.24 -20.68 5.64
C GLY A 284 6.47 -19.17 5.76
N HIS A 285 7.68 -18.69 5.44
CA HIS A 285 8.06 -17.27 5.56
C HIS A 285 7.78 -16.66 6.95
N GLY A 286 7.87 -17.48 8.00
CA GLY A 286 7.53 -17.10 9.38
C GLY A 286 6.02 -16.98 9.69
N ILE A 287 5.12 -17.18 8.73
CA ILE A 287 3.67 -16.99 8.90
C ILE A 287 3.04 -18.14 9.69
N TRP A 288 2.27 -17.79 10.71
CA TRP A 288 1.38 -18.68 11.46
C TRP A 288 -0.04 -18.13 11.42
N ILE A 289 -1.03 -19.01 11.17
CA ILE A 289 -2.46 -18.67 11.18
C ILE A 289 -3.20 -19.48 12.24
N LYS A 290 -4.15 -18.85 12.94
CA LYS A 290 -5.06 -19.52 13.88
C LYS A 290 -6.42 -19.73 13.23
N MET A 291 -6.90 -20.97 13.20
CA MET A 291 -8.21 -21.31 12.65
C MET A 291 -9.30 -21.33 13.72
N GLY A 292 -10.46 -20.78 13.41
CA GLY A 292 -11.59 -20.69 14.33
C GLY A 292 -12.93 -20.40 13.65
N PRO A 293 -14.04 -20.51 14.39
CA PRO A 293 -15.35 -20.16 13.87
C PRO A 293 -15.43 -18.65 13.58
N VAL A 294 -16.29 -18.28 12.64
CA VAL A 294 -16.58 -16.87 12.31
C VAL A 294 -17.00 -16.10 13.57
N SER A 295 -16.24 -15.04 13.87
CA SER A 295 -16.37 -14.19 15.05
C SER A 295 -15.98 -12.74 14.69
N GLU A 296 -16.06 -11.81 15.65
CA GLU A 296 -15.63 -10.42 15.42
C GLU A 296 -14.12 -10.29 15.14
N ASN A 297 -13.32 -11.21 15.69
CA ASN A 297 -11.88 -11.30 15.48
C ASN A 297 -11.49 -11.94 14.13
N ALA A 298 -12.45 -12.51 13.40
CA ALA A 298 -12.17 -13.16 12.12
C ALA A 298 -11.55 -12.17 11.12
N VAL A 299 -10.42 -12.58 10.56
CA VAL A 299 -9.65 -11.80 9.58
C VAL A 299 -10.42 -11.77 8.26
N ARG A 300 -10.63 -10.54 7.76
CA ARG A 300 -11.40 -10.29 6.54
C ARG A 300 -10.51 -9.93 5.36
N TRP A 301 -9.39 -9.29 5.63
CA TRP A 301 -8.40 -8.95 4.62
C TRP A 301 -6.99 -8.94 5.22
N VAL A 302 -5.99 -9.16 4.38
CA VAL A 302 -4.57 -8.96 4.69
C VAL A 302 -3.96 -8.15 3.56
N ASN A 303 -3.20 -7.11 3.90
CA ASN A 303 -2.37 -6.37 2.96
C ASN A 303 -0.89 -6.46 3.38
N VAL A 304 0.00 -5.87 2.60
CA VAL A 304 1.45 -5.85 2.86
C VAL A 304 1.94 -4.40 2.82
N VAL A 305 2.81 -4.05 3.76
CA VAL A 305 3.60 -2.81 3.76
C VAL A 305 5.08 -3.14 3.91
N TYR A 306 5.98 -2.23 3.56
CA TYR A 306 7.41 -2.50 3.50
C TYR A 306 8.25 -1.52 4.31
N GLY A 307 9.30 -2.02 4.95
CA GLY A 307 10.21 -1.21 5.77
C GLY A 307 9.66 -0.84 7.15
N PRO A 308 10.54 -0.41 8.08
CA PRO A 308 10.23 -0.28 9.51
C PRO A 308 9.34 0.92 9.83
N ASP A 309 9.39 1.96 9.00
CA ASP A 309 8.69 3.23 9.13
C ASP A 309 7.29 3.24 8.50
N ALA A 310 6.89 2.15 7.82
CA ALA A 310 5.54 2.03 7.31
C ALA A 310 4.48 2.17 8.42
N THR A 311 3.44 2.95 8.15
CA THR A 311 2.30 3.18 9.03
C THR A 311 0.99 2.92 8.28
N VAL A 312 -0.06 2.53 9.00
CA VAL A 312 -1.46 2.51 8.51
C VAL A 312 -2.37 2.95 9.65
N HIS A 313 -3.55 3.53 9.36
CA HIS A 313 -4.52 3.83 10.41
C HIS A 313 -5.99 3.68 9.97
N GLU A 314 -6.56 2.50 10.18
CA GLU A 314 -8.01 2.30 10.16
C GLU A 314 -8.48 1.60 11.45
N GLU A 315 -9.73 1.83 11.85
CA GLU A 315 -10.36 1.07 12.93
C GLU A 315 -10.28 -0.43 12.61
N LYS A 316 -9.58 -1.19 13.46
CA LYS A 316 -9.35 -2.66 13.35
C LYS A 316 -8.35 -3.10 12.27
N MET A 317 -7.49 -2.20 11.79
CA MET A 317 -6.21 -2.55 11.16
C MET A 317 -5.09 -2.74 12.19
N GLU A 318 -4.18 -3.69 11.93
CA GLU A 318 -2.99 -3.97 12.73
C GLU A 318 -1.82 -4.30 11.78
N ILE A 319 -0.70 -3.56 11.85
CA ILE A 319 0.58 -4.03 11.28
C ILE A 319 1.15 -5.06 12.25
N LEU A 320 1.47 -6.26 11.75
CA LEU A 320 2.22 -7.24 12.55
C LEU A 320 3.66 -6.77 12.69
N GLU A 321 4.16 -6.72 13.93
CA GLU A 321 5.46 -6.12 14.28
C GLU A 321 6.63 -6.77 13.50
N ASN A 322 6.62 -8.10 13.39
CA ASN A 322 7.67 -8.87 12.75
C ASN A 322 7.50 -8.93 11.21
N PRO A 323 8.57 -8.72 10.44
CA PRO A 323 8.56 -8.91 8.99
C PRO A 323 8.52 -10.39 8.59
N LEU A 324 8.03 -10.65 7.39
CA LEU A 324 8.07 -11.98 6.76
C LEU A 324 9.52 -12.40 6.49
N GLN A 325 9.80 -13.67 6.72
CA GLN A 325 11.13 -14.27 6.55
C GLN A 325 11.36 -14.69 5.09
N ASP A 326 12.61 -14.73 4.65
CA ASP A 326 13.06 -15.33 3.39
C ASP A 326 12.34 -14.84 2.12
N THR A 327 11.88 -13.58 2.12
CA THR A 327 11.15 -12.99 0.99
C THR A 327 12.05 -12.47 -0.14
N GLY A 328 13.34 -12.30 0.15
CA GLY A 328 14.32 -11.69 -0.76
C GLY A 328 14.18 -10.16 -0.89
N ALA A 329 13.34 -9.50 -0.10
CA ALA A 329 13.25 -8.05 -0.09
C ALA A 329 14.60 -7.39 0.28
N PRO A 330 14.90 -6.16 -0.21
CA PRO A 330 16.06 -5.42 0.22
C PRO A 330 16.09 -5.21 1.74
N LYS A 331 17.28 -5.20 2.33
CA LYS A 331 17.47 -4.96 3.77
C LYS A 331 16.89 -3.60 4.17
N GLY A 332 16.09 -3.56 5.22
CA GLY A 332 15.37 -2.37 5.67
C GLY A 332 14.05 -2.11 4.94
N LEU A 333 13.69 -2.92 3.94
CA LEU A 333 12.41 -2.90 3.22
C LEU A 333 11.65 -4.22 3.37
N GLU A 334 11.89 -4.96 4.44
CA GLU A 334 11.27 -6.26 4.67
C GLU A 334 9.73 -6.13 4.78
N PRO A 335 8.94 -6.97 4.09
CA PRO A 335 7.49 -6.88 4.09
C PRO A 335 6.88 -7.28 5.44
N ARG A 336 5.95 -6.47 5.94
CA ARG A 336 5.11 -6.74 7.12
C ARG A 336 3.65 -6.90 6.70
N LEU A 337 2.94 -7.81 7.35
CA LEU A 337 1.50 -8.02 7.10
C LEU A 337 0.66 -6.97 7.82
N VAL A 338 -0.34 -6.44 7.12
CA VAL A 338 -1.43 -5.63 7.69
C VAL A 338 -2.67 -6.49 7.79
N VAL A 339 -3.17 -6.73 9.00
CA VAL A 339 -4.36 -7.57 9.25
C VAL A 339 -5.58 -6.70 9.49
N ILE A 340 -6.66 -6.94 8.75
CA ILE A 340 -7.94 -6.22 8.88
C ILE A 340 -8.99 -7.15 9.47
N ARG A 341 -9.56 -6.75 10.61
CA ARG A 341 -10.66 -7.45 11.29
C ARG A 341 -11.92 -6.58 11.27
N GLY A 342 -13.12 -7.18 11.22
CA GLY A 342 -14.36 -6.39 11.10
C GLY A 342 -14.55 -5.67 9.75
N ARG A 343 -15.67 -4.93 9.60
CA ARG A 343 -15.97 -4.20 8.36
C ARG A 343 -15.36 -2.79 8.40
N PRO A 344 -14.78 -2.28 7.29
CA PRO A 344 -14.46 -0.88 7.14
C PRO A 344 -15.64 0.01 7.47
N SER A 345 -15.42 1.07 8.24
CA SER A 345 -16.44 2.11 8.43
C SER A 345 -16.27 3.14 7.30
N THR A 346 -17.30 3.29 6.48
CA THR A 346 -17.38 4.40 5.51
C THR A 346 -18.30 5.48 6.10
N PRO A 347 -17.79 6.40 6.95
CA PRO A 347 -18.60 7.51 7.42
C PRO A 347 -19.07 8.34 6.22
N GLU A 348 -20.29 8.84 6.27
CA GLU A 348 -20.82 9.73 5.24
C GLU A 348 -20.15 11.11 5.39
N LYS A 349 -19.19 11.42 4.51
CA LYS A 349 -18.35 12.62 4.61
C LYS A 349 -19.09 13.81 4.00
N LYS A 350 -19.28 14.88 4.79
CA LYS A 350 -19.94 16.13 4.37
C LYS A 350 -19.13 17.31 4.85
N LEU A 351 -18.53 18.06 3.92
CA LEU A 351 -17.83 19.30 4.23
C LEU A 351 -18.85 20.40 4.55
N ARG A 352 -18.61 21.16 5.61
CA ARG A 352 -19.47 22.26 6.04
C ARG A 352 -18.64 23.35 6.73
N PHE A 353 -18.99 24.60 6.49
CA PHE A 353 -18.52 25.71 7.31
C PHE A 353 -18.93 25.51 8.78
N ASN A 354 -18.05 25.88 9.70
CA ASN A 354 -18.34 25.84 11.13
C ASN A 354 -19.37 26.92 11.51
N LYS A 355 -19.87 26.87 12.75
CA LYS A 355 -20.88 27.81 13.29
C LYS A 355 -20.52 29.30 13.21
N ASP A 356 -19.24 29.63 13.07
CA ASP A 356 -18.74 31.00 12.99
C ASP A 356 -18.56 31.43 11.50
N GLY A 357 -18.99 30.59 10.55
CA GLY A 357 -18.93 30.80 9.10
C GLY A 357 -17.54 30.60 8.50
N LYS A 358 -16.65 29.88 9.18
CA LYS A 358 -15.27 29.61 8.74
C LYS A 358 -15.07 28.17 8.27
N PHE A 359 -14.16 27.98 7.31
CA PHE A 359 -13.71 26.67 6.85
C PHE A 359 -12.22 26.73 6.48
N LYS A 360 -11.39 25.89 7.10
CA LYS A 360 -9.94 25.90 6.92
C LYS A 360 -9.45 24.72 6.08
N ILE A 361 -8.68 25.04 5.04
CA ILE A 361 -7.99 24.09 4.17
C ILE A 361 -6.48 24.16 4.44
N LEU A 362 -5.84 23.02 4.71
CA LEU A 362 -4.38 22.89 4.66
C LEU A 362 -3.99 22.30 3.31
N GLN A 363 -3.09 22.96 2.58
CA GLN A 363 -2.49 22.43 1.37
C GLN A 363 -1.18 21.72 1.72
N ILE A 364 -1.04 20.48 1.27
CA ILE A 364 0.20 19.69 1.37
C ILE A 364 0.62 19.32 -0.06
N ALA A 365 1.77 19.82 -0.49
CA ALA A 365 2.30 19.65 -1.84
C ALA A 365 3.67 18.96 -1.77
N ASP A 366 3.98 18.12 -2.75
CA ASP A 366 5.34 17.61 -2.99
C ASP A 366 5.95 16.96 -1.72
N ALA A 367 5.21 16.02 -1.14
CA ALA A 367 5.64 15.30 0.07
C ALA A 367 6.70 14.24 -0.22
N HIS A 368 6.75 13.71 -1.46
CA HIS A 368 7.83 12.87 -1.96
C HIS A 368 8.19 11.70 -1.03
N PHE A 369 7.16 11.04 -0.48
CA PHE A 369 7.34 9.87 0.40
C PHE A 369 7.85 8.65 -0.38
N SER A 370 8.67 7.84 0.29
CA SER A 370 9.36 6.69 -0.27
C SER A 370 8.82 5.37 0.29
N THR A 371 9.34 4.23 -0.19
CA THR A 371 9.22 2.95 0.52
C THR A 371 10.47 2.80 1.40
N GLY A 372 10.31 2.75 2.72
CA GLY A 372 11.42 2.96 3.67
C GLY A 372 11.56 4.42 4.13
N VAL A 373 12.54 4.72 4.98
CA VAL A 373 12.68 6.02 5.68
C VAL A 373 12.99 7.25 4.80
N GLY A 374 13.30 7.04 3.53
CA GLY A 374 13.66 8.09 2.57
C GLY A 374 15.00 8.79 2.85
N LYS A 375 15.62 9.28 1.77
CA LYS A 375 16.86 10.07 1.85
C LYS A 375 16.53 11.55 1.76
N CYS A 376 16.97 12.35 2.73
CA CYS A 376 16.81 13.80 2.65
C CYS A 376 17.57 14.36 1.43
N ARG A 377 16.87 15.13 0.60
CA ARG A 377 17.41 15.91 -0.52
C ARG A 377 17.40 17.37 -0.10
N ASP A 378 18.54 18.04 -0.25
CA ASP A 378 18.74 19.46 0.07
C ASP A 378 18.13 19.95 1.41
N PRO A 379 18.35 19.25 2.55
CA PRO A 379 17.77 19.65 3.83
C PRO A 379 18.43 20.93 4.36
N GLU A 380 17.60 21.89 4.78
CA GLU A 380 18.05 23.16 5.33
C GLU A 380 17.81 23.21 6.86
N PRO A 381 18.75 23.75 7.67
CA PRO A 381 20.10 24.18 7.28
C PRO A 381 20.99 22.97 6.93
N PRO A 382 22.08 23.12 6.15
CA PRO A 382 22.85 21.99 5.62
C PRO A 382 23.44 21.04 6.66
N GLU A 383 23.71 21.53 7.87
CA GLU A 383 24.16 20.74 9.01
C GLU A 383 23.12 19.68 9.46
N SER A 384 21.84 19.88 9.11
CA SER A 384 20.76 18.94 9.37
C SER A 384 20.78 17.70 8.47
N ALA A 385 21.65 17.64 7.46
CA ALA A 385 21.75 16.49 6.55
C ALA A 385 22.30 15.21 7.20
N ALA A 386 23.10 15.34 8.26
CA ALA A 386 23.77 14.20 8.91
C ALA A 386 22.76 13.30 9.65
N GLY A 387 22.56 12.08 9.17
CA GLY A 387 21.58 11.14 9.75
C GLY A 387 20.11 11.51 9.44
N CYS A 388 19.87 12.33 8.43
CA CYS A 388 18.54 12.79 8.06
C CYS A 388 17.72 11.71 7.34
N GLU A 389 16.64 11.27 7.98
CA GLU A 389 15.59 10.42 7.41
C GLU A 389 14.44 11.31 6.91
N ALA A 390 14.15 11.24 5.61
CA ALA A 390 13.23 12.19 4.96
C ALA A 390 11.78 12.02 5.39
N ASP A 391 11.28 10.79 5.31
CA ASP A 391 9.89 10.47 5.58
C ASP A 391 9.54 10.77 7.06
N PRO A 392 10.33 10.33 8.07
CA PRO A 392 10.09 10.68 9.47
C PRO A 392 10.21 12.19 9.78
N ARG A 393 11.10 12.94 9.13
CA ARG A 393 11.20 14.41 9.31
C ARG A 393 9.95 15.11 8.76
N THR A 394 9.53 14.72 7.55
CA THR A 394 8.33 15.23 6.89
C THR A 394 7.06 14.92 7.70
N ILE A 395 6.90 13.69 8.20
CA ILE A 395 5.75 13.29 9.04
C ILE A 395 5.68 14.13 10.33
N ARG A 396 6.80 14.36 11.02
CA ARG A 396 6.83 15.20 12.24
C ARG A 396 6.35 16.62 11.95
N PHE A 397 6.76 17.19 10.82
CA PHE A 397 6.31 18.53 10.41
C PHE A 397 4.81 18.56 10.09
N ILE A 398 4.32 17.59 9.32
CA ILE A 398 2.89 17.44 8.99
C ILE A 398 2.05 17.28 10.26
N GLU A 399 2.39 16.35 11.16
CA GLU A 399 1.64 16.16 12.41
C GLU A 399 1.61 17.42 13.28
N LYS A 400 2.75 18.12 13.42
CA LYS A 400 2.84 19.39 14.17
C LYS A 400 1.96 20.49 13.58
N VAL A 401 1.92 20.65 12.25
CA VAL A 401 1.04 21.66 11.61
C VAL A 401 -0.43 21.26 11.68
N LEU A 402 -0.77 19.98 11.54
CA LEU A 402 -2.14 19.49 11.73
C LEU A 402 -2.66 19.80 13.16
N ASP A 403 -1.80 19.65 14.18
CA ASP A 403 -2.17 19.92 15.58
C ASP A 403 -2.28 21.41 15.92
N ILE A 404 -1.49 22.27 15.25
CA ILE A 404 -1.57 23.74 15.36
C ILE A 404 -2.81 24.27 14.63
N GLU A 405 -2.95 23.92 13.34
CA GLU A 405 -3.92 24.54 12.45
C GLU A 405 -5.32 23.94 12.57
N LYS A 406 -5.41 22.63 12.86
CA LYS A 406 -6.67 21.88 12.96
C LYS A 406 -7.60 22.14 11.76
N PRO A 407 -7.14 21.85 10.53
CA PRO A 407 -7.92 22.14 9.33
C PRO A 407 -9.20 21.31 9.28
N ASP A 408 -10.26 21.89 8.72
CA ASP A 408 -11.52 21.17 8.43
C ASP A 408 -11.36 20.22 7.24
N PHE A 409 -10.35 20.45 6.39
CA PHE A 409 -10.06 19.67 5.20
C PHE A 409 -8.59 19.79 4.75
N VAL A 410 -8.03 18.76 4.12
CA VAL A 410 -6.68 18.80 3.53
C VAL A 410 -6.72 18.61 2.01
N ALA A 411 -6.01 19.46 1.27
CA ALA A 411 -5.80 19.32 -0.17
C ALA A 411 -4.38 18.81 -0.45
N LEU A 412 -4.28 17.60 -1.00
CA LEU A 412 -3.02 16.97 -1.41
C LEU A 412 -2.78 17.26 -2.90
N THR A 413 -1.82 18.14 -3.22
CA THR A 413 -1.64 18.68 -4.58
C THR A 413 -0.54 17.98 -5.39
N GLY A 414 -0.60 16.64 -5.43
CA GLY A 414 0.30 15.78 -6.21
C GLY A 414 1.72 15.63 -5.64
N ASP A 415 2.47 14.71 -6.23
CA ASP A 415 3.82 14.28 -5.84
C ASP A 415 3.94 13.98 -4.35
N GLN A 416 2.96 13.22 -3.88
CA GLN A 416 2.93 12.71 -2.51
C GLN A 416 3.87 11.51 -2.37
N ILE A 417 4.18 10.84 -3.48
CA ILE A 417 5.04 9.67 -3.60
C ILE A 417 6.23 10.03 -4.50
N PHE A 418 7.46 9.83 -4.01
CA PHE A 418 8.66 9.99 -4.85
C PHE A 418 8.90 8.70 -5.63
N GLY A 419 8.46 8.67 -6.89
CA GLY A 419 8.42 7.48 -7.74
C GLY A 419 9.68 6.62 -7.66
N ASP A 420 10.86 7.19 -7.89
CA ASP A 420 12.13 6.45 -7.94
C ASP A 420 12.50 5.70 -6.63
N ASP A 421 12.15 6.24 -5.45
CA ASP A 421 12.39 5.58 -4.14
C ASP A 421 11.14 4.88 -3.59
N ALA A 422 10.05 4.72 -4.37
CA ALA A 422 8.77 4.20 -3.90
C ALA A 422 8.27 2.92 -4.62
N PRO A 423 9.04 1.80 -4.59
CA PRO A 423 8.64 0.53 -5.23
C PRO A 423 7.27 -0.02 -4.77
N ASP A 424 6.77 0.36 -3.59
CA ASP A 424 5.36 0.19 -3.22
C ASP A 424 4.70 1.55 -2.90
N GLN A 425 4.11 2.18 -3.92
CA GLN A 425 3.35 3.44 -3.84
C GLN A 425 2.31 3.45 -2.71
N GLN A 426 1.71 2.30 -2.36
CA GLN A 426 0.74 2.21 -1.27
C GLN A 426 1.38 2.43 0.11
N THR A 427 2.58 1.85 0.34
CA THR A 427 3.35 2.08 1.58
C THR A 427 3.73 3.55 1.73
N ALA A 428 4.12 4.21 0.63
CA ALA A 428 4.42 5.64 0.63
C ALA A 428 3.18 6.49 0.95
N LEU A 429 2.06 6.31 0.22
CA LEU A 429 0.86 7.13 0.42
C LEU A 429 0.24 6.95 1.81
N TRP A 430 0.28 5.74 2.38
CA TRP A 430 -0.25 5.51 3.73
C TRP A 430 0.45 6.32 4.82
N LYS A 431 1.74 6.66 4.67
CA LYS A 431 2.47 7.53 5.61
C LYS A 431 1.88 8.93 5.68
N LEU A 432 1.44 9.47 4.54
CA LEU A 432 0.81 10.77 4.43
C LEU A 432 -0.62 10.78 5.00
N VAL A 433 -1.43 9.78 4.65
CA VAL A 433 -2.84 9.78 5.05
C VAL A 433 -3.05 9.32 6.49
N THR A 434 -2.16 8.49 7.05
CA THR A 434 -2.24 8.02 8.46
C THR A 434 -2.40 9.18 9.47
N PRO A 435 -1.59 10.26 9.44
CA PRO A 435 -1.80 11.47 10.23
C PRO A 435 -3.19 12.12 10.13
N LEU A 436 -3.83 12.05 8.94
CA LEU A 436 -5.15 12.61 8.65
C LEU A 436 -6.25 11.68 9.18
N GLU A 437 -6.11 10.38 8.95
CA GLU A 437 -7.02 9.32 9.40
C GLU A 437 -7.12 9.30 10.93
N LYS A 438 -5.98 9.36 11.64
CA LYS A 438 -5.91 9.48 13.12
C LYS A 438 -6.74 10.65 13.65
N ARG A 439 -6.74 11.76 12.92
CA ARG A 439 -7.42 13.01 13.27
C ARG A 439 -8.83 13.11 12.68
N LYS A 440 -9.26 12.10 11.90
CA LYS A 440 -10.52 12.01 11.16
C LYS A 440 -10.77 13.21 10.21
N ILE A 441 -9.69 13.81 9.69
CA ILE A 441 -9.75 14.97 8.80
C ILE A 441 -10.02 14.50 7.36
N PRO A 442 -11.09 14.96 6.69
CA PRO A 442 -11.35 14.63 5.30
C PRO A 442 -10.32 15.29 4.38
N TYR A 443 -9.95 14.62 3.29
CA TYR A 443 -8.95 15.14 2.37
C TYR A 443 -9.27 14.85 0.91
N GLY A 444 -8.87 15.74 0.01
CA GLY A 444 -8.87 15.53 -1.44
C GLY A 444 -7.44 15.35 -1.94
N LEU A 445 -7.28 14.63 -3.05
CA LEU A 445 -6.00 14.36 -3.67
C LEU A 445 -6.09 14.48 -5.20
N VAL A 446 -5.13 15.19 -5.79
CA VAL A 446 -4.74 15.06 -7.20
C VAL A 446 -3.39 14.34 -7.27
N LEU A 447 -3.09 13.70 -8.39
CA LEU A 447 -1.82 13.03 -8.63
C LEU A 447 -0.84 13.98 -9.33
N GLY A 448 0.44 13.87 -9.01
CA GLY A 448 1.52 14.53 -9.74
C GLY A 448 2.16 13.62 -10.79
N ASN A 449 3.33 14.02 -11.29
CA ASN A 449 4.08 13.27 -12.32
C ASN A 449 5.02 12.21 -11.76
N HIS A 450 5.30 12.23 -10.44
CA HIS A 450 6.03 11.17 -9.75
C HIS A 450 5.10 10.09 -9.16
N ASP A 451 3.85 10.43 -8.86
CA ASP A 451 2.93 9.53 -8.15
C ASP A 451 2.62 8.23 -8.92
N ASP A 452 2.67 8.20 -10.26
CA ASP A 452 2.23 7.07 -11.11
C ASP A 452 3.36 6.31 -11.84
N GLN A 453 4.61 6.46 -11.40
CA GLN A 453 5.80 6.01 -12.14
C GLN A 453 6.14 4.50 -12.04
N LEU A 454 5.70 3.77 -11.02
CA LEU A 454 6.18 2.39 -10.74
C LEU A 454 5.12 1.27 -10.83
N THR A 455 4.63 0.78 -9.69
CA THR A 455 3.88 -0.49 -9.58
C THR A 455 2.37 -0.36 -9.83
N MET A 456 1.82 0.83 -9.66
CA MET A 456 0.43 1.21 -9.99
C MET A 456 0.43 2.37 -10.96
N ASN A 457 -0.37 2.27 -12.03
CA ASN A 457 -0.59 3.39 -12.94
C ASN A 457 -1.56 4.42 -12.33
N ARG A 458 -1.69 5.58 -12.99
CA ARG A 458 -2.54 6.71 -12.57
C ARG A 458 -3.98 6.31 -12.23
N GLU A 459 -4.59 5.51 -13.09
CA GLU A 459 -5.95 4.99 -12.92
C GLU A 459 -6.08 4.14 -11.65
N GLN A 460 -5.18 3.16 -11.49
CA GLN A 460 -5.18 2.21 -10.37
C GLN A 460 -4.91 2.92 -9.04
N LEU A 461 -3.99 3.88 -9.04
CA LEU A 461 -3.63 4.64 -7.84
C LEU A 461 -4.76 5.56 -7.41
N MET A 462 -5.39 6.29 -8.34
CA MET A 462 -6.54 7.15 -8.04
C MET A 462 -7.75 6.33 -7.57
N ASP A 463 -8.08 5.24 -8.26
CA ASP A 463 -9.17 4.34 -7.87
C ASP A 463 -8.95 3.81 -6.45
N TRP A 464 -7.76 3.27 -6.13
CA TRP A 464 -7.42 2.83 -4.77
C TRP A 464 -7.47 3.97 -3.73
N ALA A 465 -6.89 5.13 -4.04
CA ALA A 465 -6.86 6.28 -3.13
C ALA A 465 -8.27 6.84 -2.82
N SER A 466 -9.24 6.67 -3.72
CA SER A 466 -10.65 7.05 -3.48
C SER A 466 -11.33 6.22 -2.39
N TYR A 467 -10.90 4.97 -2.17
CA TYR A 467 -11.48 4.08 -1.16
C TYR A 467 -10.89 4.23 0.23
N LEU A 468 -9.81 5.01 0.39
CA LEU A 468 -9.15 5.19 1.68
C LEU A 468 -10.06 5.90 2.71
N PRO A 469 -9.96 5.57 4.01
CA PRO A 469 -10.63 6.29 5.08
C PRO A 469 -10.42 7.80 4.97
N HIS A 470 -11.47 8.59 5.22
CA HIS A 470 -11.47 10.06 5.12
C HIS A 470 -11.15 10.68 3.73
N SER A 471 -10.70 9.91 2.75
CA SER A 471 -10.57 10.34 1.34
C SER A 471 -11.88 10.84 0.73
N MET A 472 -11.83 12.00 0.09
CA MET A 472 -12.88 12.61 -0.71
C MET A 472 -12.54 12.53 -2.21
N ALA A 473 -11.42 11.89 -2.57
CA ALA A 473 -11.00 11.76 -3.95
C ALA A 473 -11.95 10.85 -4.74
N ALA A 474 -12.07 11.11 -6.04
CA ALA A 474 -12.82 10.28 -6.96
C ALA A 474 -12.07 10.13 -8.29
N LYS A 475 -12.26 9.00 -8.97
CA LYS A 475 -11.68 8.74 -10.29
C LYS A 475 -12.07 9.81 -11.33
N GLY A 476 -13.28 10.36 -11.22
CA GLY A 476 -13.88 11.26 -12.21
C GLY A 476 -14.75 10.52 -13.23
N PRO A 477 -15.40 11.24 -14.16
CA PRO A 477 -16.17 10.66 -15.26
C PRO A 477 -15.27 9.87 -16.22
N GLU A 478 -15.81 8.83 -16.89
CA GLU A 478 -15.03 7.98 -17.81
C GLU A 478 -14.78 8.68 -19.16
N GLU A 479 -15.62 9.66 -19.50
CA GLU A 479 -15.59 10.47 -20.71
C GLU A 479 -14.65 11.69 -20.65
N VAL A 480 -13.97 11.91 -19.51
CA VAL A 480 -13.06 13.04 -19.27
C VAL A 480 -11.62 12.53 -19.21
N ASP A 481 -10.72 13.11 -20.01
CA ASP A 481 -9.29 12.75 -19.98
C ASP A 481 -8.65 12.94 -18.59
N GLY A 482 -7.90 11.92 -18.15
CA GLY A 482 -7.21 11.90 -16.85
C GLY A 482 -8.03 11.27 -15.72
N PHE A 483 -7.37 11.02 -14.59
CA PHE A 483 -7.95 10.40 -13.40
C PHE A 483 -7.75 11.29 -12.17
N GLY A 484 -8.85 11.63 -11.50
CA GLY A 484 -8.85 12.62 -10.41
C GLY A 484 -9.51 13.95 -10.78
N ASN A 485 -10.31 14.00 -11.85
CA ASN A 485 -11.17 15.14 -12.20
C ASN A 485 -12.48 15.05 -11.41
N TYR A 486 -12.64 15.81 -10.33
CA TYR A 486 -13.87 15.82 -9.51
C TYR A 486 -14.09 17.15 -8.77
N GLY A 487 -15.34 17.44 -8.43
CA GLY A 487 -15.73 18.60 -7.63
C GLY A 487 -16.26 18.21 -6.24
N LEU A 488 -15.92 19.00 -5.23
CA LEU A 488 -16.42 18.89 -3.85
C LEU A 488 -17.18 20.15 -3.45
N THR A 489 -18.26 19.99 -2.69
CA THR A 489 -19.06 21.11 -2.18
C THR A 489 -18.92 21.26 -0.67
N VAL A 490 -18.68 22.50 -0.21
CA VAL A 490 -18.68 22.88 1.20
C VAL A 490 -20.02 23.54 1.52
N ARG A 491 -20.78 22.92 2.42
CA ARG A 491 -22.13 23.35 2.78
C ARG A 491 -22.10 24.57 3.72
N SER A 492 -23.08 25.45 3.56
CA SER A 492 -23.26 26.61 4.44
C SER A 492 -23.50 26.20 5.90
N SER A 493 -22.99 26.98 6.85
CA SER A 493 -23.39 26.86 8.26
C SER A 493 -24.83 27.36 8.45
N HIS A 494 -25.23 28.42 7.74
CA HIS A 494 -26.51 29.12 7.87
C HIS A 494 -27.69 28.42 7.19
N ILE A 495 -27.51 27.92 5.96
CA ILE A 495 -28.61 27.37 5.15
C ILE A 495 -28.41 25.88 4.88
N LEU A 496 -29.33 25.06 5.40
CA LEU A 496 -29.28 23.60 5.28
C LEU A 496 -29.33 23.15 3.80
N GLN A 497 -28.49 22.17 3.45
CA GLN A 497 -28.29 21.62 2.09
C GLN A 497 -27.77 22.58 1.02
N LYS A 498 -27.64 23.90 1.27
CA LYS A 498 -27.07 24.83 0.29
C LYS A 498 -25.54 24.89 0.36
N VAL A 499 -24.92 25.16 -0.79
CA VAL A 499 -23.46 25.23 -0.96
C VAL A 499 -22.97 26.66 -0.71
N ALA A 500 -21.83 26.82 -0.03
CA ALA A 500 -21.18 28.11 0.20
C ALA A 500 -19.80 28.20 -0.47
N ALA A 501 -19.13 27.05 -0.68
CA ALA A 501 -17.92 26.97 -1.49
C ALA A 501 -17.86 25.71 -2.37
N ALA A 502 -17.18 25.82 -3.52
CA ALA A 502 -16.83 24.70 -4.41
C ALA A 502 -15.30 24.52 -4.44
N LEU A 503 -14.85 23.26 -4.48
CA LEU A 503 -13.44 22.90 -4.58
C LEU A 503 -13.29 21.91 -5.73
N TYR A 504 -12.58 22.29 -6.79
CA TYR A 504 -12.33 21.42 -7.95
C TYR A 504 -10.95 20.78 -7.84
N PHE A 505 -10.86 19.49 -8.11
CA PHE A 505 -9.63 18.71 -8.20
C PHE A 505 -9.51 18.27 -9.65
N LEU A 506 -8.38 18.61 -10.28
CA LEU A 506 -8.20 18.51 -11.73
C LEU A 506 -6.94 17.73 -12.04
N ASP A 507 -7.02 16.77 -12.96
CA ASP A 507 -5.85 16.02 -13.38
C ASP A 507 -5.00 16.84 -14.36
N SER A 508 -3.88 17.39 -13.90
CA SER A 508 -2.89 18.07 -14.76
C SER A 508 -2.02 17.09 -15.57
N HIS A 509 -2.32 15.79 -15.52
CA HIS A 509 -1.56 14.69 -16.12
C HIS A 509 -0.12 14.59 -15.57
N SER A 510 0.74 13.90 -16.33
CA SER A 510 2.16 13.70 -16.06
C SER A 510 2.95 14.19 -17.30
N TYR A 511 3.78 13.36 -17.93
CA TYR A 511 4.51 13.72 -19.15
C TYR A 511 3.68 13.57 -20.44
N SER A 512 3.93 14.46 -21.41
CA SER A 512 3.25 14.47 -22.71
C SER A 512 3.50 13.19 -23.51
N THR A 513 2.41 12.52 -23.87
CA THR A 513 2.42 11.35 -24.78
C THR A 513 2.73 11.74 -26.25
N GLN A 514 2.76 13.05 -26.56
CA GLN A 514 2.97 13.58 -27.91
C GLN A 514 4.22 14.49 -27.96
N PRO A 515 5.42 13.97 -27.63
CA PRO A 515 6.61 14.81 -27.39
C PRO A 515 7.14 15.54 -28.65
N LYS A 516 6.72 15.12 -29.85
CA LYS A 516 7.03 15.79 -31.12
C LYS A 516 6.21 17.05 -31.36
N ILE A 517 5.07 17.19 -30.69
CA ILE A 517 4.16 18.36 -30.79
C ILE A 517 4.44 19.29 -29.62
N ALA A 518 4.35 18.77 -28.40
CA ALA A 518 4.71 19.49 -27.18
C ALA A 518 5.40 18.52 -26.21
N GLY A 519 6.73 18.45 -26.26
CA GLY A 519 7.53 17.63 -25.34
C GLY A 519 7.83 18.33 -24.01
N GLY A 520 7.77 17.56 -22.92
CA GLY A 520 7.78 18.04 -21.54
C GLY A 520 6.55 17.49 -20.82
N TYR A 521 6.01 18.26 -19.88
CA TYR A 521 4.74 17.96 -19.21
C TYR A 521 3.55 18.11 -20.16
N ASP A 522 2.50 17.32 -19.88
CA ASP A 522 1.27 17.33 -20.65
C ASP A 522 0.31 18.45 -20.21
N TRP A 523 -0.72 18.75 -21.01
CA TRP A 523 -1.66 19.85 -20.78
C TRP A 523 -3.11 19.36 -20.62
N PHE A 524 -3.94 20.17 -19.94
CA PHE A 524 -5.40 19.94 -19.80
C PHE A 524 -6.09 19.82 -21.16
N LYS A 525 -6.89 18.76 -21.36
CA LYS A 525 -7.62 18.47 -22.60
C LYS A 525 -8.95 19.20 -22.67
N ASP A 526 -9.47 19.37 -23.89
CA ASP A 526 -10.77 20.00 -24.16
C ASP A 526 -11.91 19.37 -23.35
N SER A 527 -11.89 18.04 -23.16
CA SER A 527 -12.87 17.32 -22.33
C SER A 527 -12.88 17.82 -20.87
N GLN A 528 -11.70 18.11 -20.31
CA GLN A 528 -11.55 18.57 -18.93
C GLN A 528 -12.01 20.01 -18.75
N VAL A 529 -11.71 20.89 -19.73
CA VAL A 529 -12.12 22.30 -19.63
C VAL A 529 -13.63 22.45 -19.80
N TRP A 530 -14.25 21.68 -20.71
CA TRP A 530 -15.71 21.65 -20.87
C TRP A 530 -16.40 21.01 -19.66
N TRP A 531 -15.86 19.92 -19.12
CA TRP A 531 -16.39 19.29 -17.91
C TRP A 531 -16.34 20.25 -16.71
N LEU A 532 -15.22 20.98 -16.51
CA LEU A 532 -15.10 21.98 -15.44
C LEU A 532 -16.17 23.07 -15.55
N GLU A 533 -16.38 23.62 -16.75
CA GLU A 533 -17.43 24.64 -16.94
C GLU A 533 -18.83 24.08 -16.67
N GLN A 534 -19.14 22.88 -17.14
CA GLN A 534 -20.43 22.21 -16.90
C GLN A 534 -20.66 21.92 -15.40
N GLU A 535 -19.70 21.28 -14.74
CA GLU A 535 -19.75 20.97 -13.31
C GLU A 535 -19.90 22.26 -12.48
N SER A 536 -19.18 23.32 -12.84
CA SER A 536 -19.28 24.61 -12.15
C SER A 536 -20.65 25.27 -12.31
N GLY A 537 -21.31 25.12 -13.47
CA GLY A 537 -22.68 25.56 -13.69
C GLY A 537 -23.67 24.83 -12.77
N LEU A 538 -23.57 23.50 -12.70
CA LEU A 538 -24.39 22.65 -11.82
C LEU A 538 -24.17 22.96 -10.33
N MET A 539 -22.94 23.29 -9.93
CA MET A 539 -22.65 23.74 -8.56
C MET A 539 -23.21 25.14 -8.28
N ALA A 540 -23.14 26.06 -9.24
CA ALA A 540 -23.62 27.44 -9.07
C ALA A 540 -25.13 27.51 -8.76
N GLU A 541 -25.95 26.63 -9.33
CA GLU A 541 -27.39 26.52 -9.01
C GLU A 541 -27.65 26.15 -7.53
N GLN A 542 -26.69 25.44 -6.92
CA GLN A 542 -26.77 24.97 -5.52
C GLN A 542 -26.21 25.98 -4.51
N MET A 543 -25.56 27.05 -4.97
CA MET A 543 -24.94 28.06 -4.09
C MET A 543 -25.97 28.88 -3.29
N VAL A 544 -25.55 29.40 -2.13
CA VAL A 544 -26.27 30.44 -1.36
C VAL A 544 -26.14 31.81 -2.02
N LYS A 545 -24.92 32.15 -2.46
CA LYS A 545 -24.56 33.43 -3.08
C LYS A 545 -24.22 33.21 -4.55
N LYS A 546 -24.64 34.12 -5.44
CA LYS A 546 -24.27 34.07 -6.87
C LYS A 546 -22.76 34.11 -7.11
N ASN A 547 -22.02 34.76 -6.22
CA ASN A 547 -20.56 34.71 -6.14
C ASN A 547 -20.17 33.86 -4.91
N GLY A 548 -20.27 32.54 -5.03
CA GLY A 548 -19.75 31.60 -4.03
C GLY A 548 -18.23 31.58 -3.99
N LEU A 549 -17.65 31.03 -2.93
CA LEU A 549 -16.20 30.78 -2.89
C LEU A 549 -15.85 29.57 -3.75
N SER A 550 -14.72 29.62 -4.44
CA SER A 550 -14.37 28.64 -5.48
C SER A 550 -12.86 28.52 -5.61
N MET A 551 -12.34 27.31 -5.40
CA MET A 551 -10.92 27.00 -5.52
C MET A 551 -10.71 25.82 -6.47
N ALA A 552 -9.58 25.81 -7.17
CA ALA A 552 -9.11 24.66 -7.94
C ALA A 552 -7.77 24.14 -7.39
N PHE A 553 -7.57 22.84 -7.44
CA PHE A 553 -6.37 22.13 -7.01
C PHE A 553 -5.91 21.21 -8.15
N PHE A 554 -4.66 21.34 -8.55
CA PHE A 554 -4.00 20.47 -9.53
C PHE A 554 -2.50 20.43 -9.23
N HIS A 555 -1.70 19.61 -9.92
CA HIS A 555 -0.29 19.46 -9.58
C HIS A 555 0.62 20.36 -10.41
N ILE A 556 0.66 20.16 -11.74
CA ILE A 556 1.58 20.85 -12.65
C ILE A 556 1.04 22.25 -12.97
N PRO A 557 1.82 23.33 -12.83
CA PRO A 557 1.37 24.70 -13.09
C PRO A 557 0.98 24.92 -14.55
N ILE A 558 -0.07 25.72 -14.77
CA ILE A 558 -0.44 26.23 -16.10
C ILE A 558 0.57 27.29 -16.58
N PRO A 559 0.71 27.55 -17.90
CA PRO A 559 1.70 28.48 -18.43
C PRO A 559 1.67 29.89 -17.83
N GLU A 560 0.50 30.37 -17.41
CA GLU A 560 0.29 31.70 -16.84
C GLU A 560 0.98 31.92 -15.49
N PHE A 561 1.43 30.88 -14.79
CA PHE A 561 2.32 31.04 -13.62
C PHE A 561 3.65 31.76 -13.97
N LYS A 562 4.02 31.82 -15.25
CA LYS A 562 5.19 32.57 -15.77
C LYS A 562 4.93 34.06 -15.95
N ASN A 563 3.68 34.54 -15.85
CA ASN A 563 3.29 35.93 -16.10
C ASN A 563 3.65 36.87 -14.92
N LEU A 564 4.90 36.84 -14.45
CA LEU A 564 5.32 37.57 -13.25
C LEU A 564 5.38 39.09 -13.44
N ASP A 565 5.62 39.55 -14.67
CA ASP A 565 5.87 40.96 -14.96
C ASP A 565 4.59 41.82 -14.80
N GLY A 566 4.65 42.80 -13.90
CA GLY A 566 3.60 43.80 -13.68
C GLY A 566 2.37 43.33 -12.90
N GLN A 567 2.32 42.06 -12.49
CA GLN A 567 1.22 41.48 -11.71
C GLN A 567 1.41 41.66 -10.19
N ALA A 568 0.32 41.48 -9.43
CA ALA A 568 0.43 41.40 -7.97
C ALA A 568 1.02 40.05 -7.55
N PHE A 569 2.02 40.08 -6.67
CA PHE A 569 2.85 38.93 -6.32
C PHE A 569 3.17 38.90 -4.83
N MET A 570 3.08 37.72 -4.19
CA MET A 570 3.35 37.52 -2.76
C MET A 570 4.05 36.18 -2.53
N GLY A 571 5.12 36.13 -1.74
CA GLY A 571 5.94 34.93 -1.50
C GLY A 571 7.26 34.96 -2.29
N LYS A 572 7.81 33.78 -2.62
CA LYS A 572 9.10 33.66 -3.33
C LYS A 572 9.00 32.76 -4.57
N HIS A 573 9.60 33.24 -5.66
CA HIS A 573 9.94 32.49 -6.86
C HIS A 573 11.44 32.19 -6.78
N LEU A 574 11.79 30.93 -6.54
CA LEU A 574 13.17 30.48 -6.28
C LEU A 574 13.70 29.53 -7.35
N GLU A 575 12.82 28.86 -8.10
CA GLU A 575 13.17 28.01 -9.23
C GLU A 575 12.27 28.27 -10.44
N GLY A 576 12.72 27.88 -11.63
CA GLY A 576 12.01 28.17 -12.87
C GLY A 576 10.72 27.37 -13.01
N VAL A 577 9.63 28.05 -13.42
CA VAL A 577 8.30 27.45 -13.55
C VAL A 577 8.26 26.33 -14.60
N ALA A 578 7.99 25.10 -14.18
CA ALA A 578 8.03 23.91 -15.04
C ALA A 578 6.66 23.59 -15.69
N SER A 579 5.95 24.61 -16.17
CA SER A 579 4.66 24.42 -16.87
C SER A 579 4.79 23.64 -18.19
N PRO A 580 3.68 23.09 -18.72
CA PRO A 580 3.59 22.60 -20.10
C PRO A 580 3.96 23.67 -21.13
N LYS A 581 4.37 23.24 -22.32
CA LYS A 581 4.69 24.13 -23.45
C LYS A 581 3.47 24.56 -24.25
N TYR A 582 2.45 23.71 -24.32
CA TYR A 582 1.18 24.02 -24.94
C TYR A 582 0.29 24.70 -23.91
N ASN A 583 -0.36 25.80 -24.29
CA ASN A 583 -1.36 26.46 -23.48
C ASN A 583 -2.75 26.15 -24.04
N SER A 584 -3.61 25.50 -23.24
CA SER A 584 -5.00 25.19 -23.57
C SER A 584 -6.00 26.29 -23.23
N GLY A 585 -5.56 27.45 -22.71
CA GLY A 585 -6.46 28.51 -22.23
C GLY A 585 -7.12 28.18 -20.88
N MET A 586 -6.55 27.24 -20.12
CA MET A 586 -7.11 26.77 -18.85
C MET A 586 -7.35 27.92 -17.85
N ARG A 587 -6.51 28.95 -17.86
CA ARG A 587 -6.69 30.17 -17.05
C ARG A 587 -8.03 30.85 -17.31
N THR A 588 -8.49 30.94 -18.56
CA THR A 588 -9.79 31.52 -18.91
C THR A 588 -10.93 30.62 -18.41
N HIS A 589 -10.81 29.30 -18.59
CA HIS A 589 -11.81 28.33 -18.13
C HIS A 589 -11.99 28.30 -16.61
N LEU A 590 -10.91 28.47 -15.83
CA LEU A 590 -10.97 28.66 -14.37
C LEU A 590 -11.81 29.90 -14.00
N ALA A 591 -11.65 31.01 -14.70
CA ALA A 591 -12.45 32.22 -14.49
C ALA A 591 -13.92 32.09 -14.96
N ASN A 592 -14.17 31.32 -16.02
CA ASN A 592 -15.52 30.95 -16.44
C ASN A 592 -16.22 30.15 -15.34
N ALA A 593 -15.54 29.14 -14.78
CA ALA A 593 -15.95 28.37 -13.61
C ALA A 593 -15.93 29.13 -12.26
N LYS A 594 -15.70 30.44 -12.30
CA LYS A 594 -15.68 31.38 -11.16
C LYS A 594 -14.68 31.02 -10.05
N VAL A 595 -13.67 30.23 -10.36
CA VAL A 595 -12.53 29.95 -9.46
C VAL A 595 -11.82 31.26 -9.15
N GLN A 596 -11.65 31.60 -7.89
CA GLN A 596 -10.86 32.77 -7.48
C GLN A 596 -9.41 32.42 -7.16
N VAL A 597 -9.13 31.15 -6.83
CA VAL A 597 -7.80 30.66 -6.45
C VAL A 597 -7.52 29.29 -7.06
N ALA A 598 -6.43 29.15 -7.82
CA ALA A 598 -5.90 27.89 -8.29
C ALA A 598 -4.60 27.58 -7.53
N ALA A 599 -4.53 26.41 -6.90
CA ALA A 599 -3.45 26.00 -6.00
C ALA A 599 -2.70 24.77 -6.54
N VAL A 600 -1.37 24.84 -6.58
CA VAL A 600 -0.50 23.85 -7.25
C VAL A 600 0.71 23.41 -6.40
N GLY A 601 1.39 22.35 -6.82
CA GLY A 601 2.70 21.91 -6.30
C GLY A 601 3.77 22.01 -7.38
N HIS A 602 4.49 20.92 -7.61
CA HIS A 602 5.41 20.64 -8.71
C HIS A 602 6.73 21.43 -8.70
N ASP A 603 6.67 22.76 -8.65
CA ASP A 603 7.87 23.59 -8.51
C ASP A 603 8.14 23.79 -7.01
N HIS A 604 8.72 22.77 -6.36
CA HIS A 604 8.79 22.60 -4.90
C HIS A 604 9.21 23.86 -4.10
N CYS A 605 10.19 24.61 -4.59
CA CYS A 605 10.79 25.77 -3.92
C CYS A 605 10.03 27.07 -4.18
N ASN A 606 9.12 27.08 -5.15
CA ASN A 606 8.20 28.18 -5.38
C ASN A 606 7.07 28.14 -4.33
N ASP A 607 6.82 29.27 -3.68
CA ASP A 607 5.78 29.40 -2.66
C ASP A 607 4.99 30.70 -2.79
N TYR A 608 4.96 31.22 -4.01
CA TYR A 608 4.30 32.48 -4.34
C TYR A 608 2.84 32.30 -4.74
N CYS A 609 2.10 33.40 -4.63
CA CYS A 609 0.82 33.62 -5.29
C CYS A 609 0.98 34.78 -6.28
N LEU A 610 0.45 34.60 -7.49
CA LEU A 610 0.42 35.56 -8.58
C LEU A 610 -1.05 35.88 -8.90
N LEU A 611 -1.44 37.16 -8.94
CA LEU A 611 -2.76 37.55 -9.42
C LEU A 611 -2.69 37.74 -10.93
N ASP A 612 -3.10 36.74 -11.69
CA ASP A 612 -3.15 36.84 -13.14
C ASP A 612 -4.47 37.52 -13.57
N VAL A 613 -4.39 38.51 -14.45
CA VAL A 613 -5.51 39.36 -14.89
C VAL A 613 -5.65 39.33 -16.41
N GLU A 614 -6.77 38.78 -16.89
CA GLU A 614 -7.15 38.82 -18.30
C GLU A 614 -8.07 40.03 -18.57
N ASN A 615 -7.99 40.62 -19.76
CA ASN A 615 -8.81 41.77 -20.18
C ASN A 615 -8.74 42.98 -19.23
N ALA A 616 -7.56 43.23 -18.65
CA ALA A 616 -7.34 44.32 -17.68
C ALA A 616 -7.83 45.68 -18.20
N GLY A 617 -8.64 46.39 -17.41
CA GLY A 617 -9.23 47.68 -17.78
C GLY A 617 -10.51 47.60 -18.61
N LEU A 618 -11.01 46.41 -18.95
CA LEU A 618 -12.32 46.20 -19.57
C LEU A 618 -13.31 45.71 -18.50
N GLU A 619 -13.94 46.61 -17.75
CA GLU A 619 -14.69 46.26 -16.50
C GLU A 619 -15.73 45.13 -16.63
N GLU A 620 -16.37 44.96 -17.80
CA GLU A 620 -17.35 43.89 -18.05
C GLU A 620 -16.73 42.52 -18.41
N HIS A 621 -15.44 42.48 -18.74
CA HIS A 621 -14.74 41.30 -19.25
C HIS A 621 -13.44 40.97 -18.49
N GLU A 622 -13.01 41.83 -17.57
CA GLU A 622 -11.83 41.63 -16.73
C GLU A 622 -12.02 40.41 -15.82
N THR A 623 -11.11 39.43 -15.92
CA THR A 623 -11.12 38.24 -15.05
C THR A 623 -9.85 38.16 -14.21
N LYS A 624 -10.00 37.73 -12.95
CA LYS A 624 -8.92 37.68 -11.95
C LYS A 624 -8.91 36.33 -11.25
N VAL A 625 -7.76 35.66 -11.26
CA VAL A 625 -7.53 34.40 -10.54
C VAL A 625 -6.18 34.45 -9.87
N TRP A 626 -6.11 34.10 -8.59
CA TRP A 626 -4.86 33.89 -7.89
C TRP A 626 -4.28 32.51 -8.22
N LEU A 627 -3.09 32.50 -8.79
CA LEU A 627 -2.30 31.30 -9.13
C LEU A 627 -1.26 31.09 -8.02
N CYS A 628 -1.40 30.06 -7.19
CA CYS A 628 -0.65 29.89 -5.93
C CYS A 628 0.09 28.55 -5.85
N TYR A 629 1.40 28.57 -5.61
CA TYR A 629 2.15 27.38 -5.20
C TYR A 629 1.94 27.07 -3.72
N GLY A 630 1.79 25.80 -3.36
CA GLY A 630 1.76 25.35 -1.96
C GLY A 630 3.12 25.50 -1.26
N GLY A 631 4.19 25.31 -2.03
CA GLY A 631 5.52 25.02 -1.53
C GLY A 631 5.63 23.55 -1.09
N GLY A 632 6.75 22.90 -1.45
CA GLY A 632 7.02 21.52 -1.13
C GLY A 632 7.25 21.29 0.36
N VAL A 633 6.55 20.29 0.91
CA VAL A 633 6.66 19.86 2.31
C VAL A 633 7.75 18.81 2.51
N GLY A 634 8.03 18.02 1.47
CA GLY A 634 8.78 16.77 1.58
C GLY A 634 10.29 16.96 1.58
N GLU A 635 10.95 16.46 2.61
CA GLU A 635 12.42 16.36 2.62
C GLU A 635 12.94 15.29 1.64
N GLY A 636 12.05 14.44 1.12
CA GLY A 636 12.37 13.49 0.05
C GLY A 636 12.47 14.15 -1.32
N GLY A 637 11.88 15.33 -1.52
CA GLY A 637 11.89 16.08 -2.77
C GLY A 637 13.03 17.10 -2.87
N TYR A 638 13.34 17.56 -4.08
CA TYR A 638 14.36 18.61 -4.29
C TYR A 638 14.04 19.90 -3.49
N GLY A 639 15.07 20.59 -3.03
CA GLY A 639 14.95 21.76 -2.15
C GLY A 639 16.08 22.80 -2.26
N GLY A 640 17.11 22.55 -3.08
CA GLY A 640 18.38 23.29 -3.08
C GLY A 640 18.36 24.74 -3.59
N TYR A 641 17.20 25.39 -3.70
CA TYR A 641 17.06 26.73 -4.26
C TYR A 641 16.91 27.79 -3.16
N GLY A 642 17.95 28.61 -2.97
CA GLY A 642 17.87 29.84 -2.18
C GLY A 642 17.63 29.67 -0.68
N GLY A 643 18.08 28.57 -0.07
CA GLY A 643 17.88 28.27 1.36
C GLY A 643 16.41 27.96 1.68
N TYR A 644 15.77 27.12 0.86
CA TYR A 644 14.35 26.82 0.99
C TYR A 644 14.06 25.90 2.18
N ILE A 645 13.47 26.46 3.23
CA ILE A 645 12.86 25.68 4.32
C ILE A 645 11.53 25.08 3.84
N ARG A 646 11.31 23.77 4.05
CA ARG A 646 10.03 23.10 3.76
C ARG A 646 8.86 23.82 4.42
N ARG A 647 7.72 23.92 3.73
CA ARG A 647 6.55 24.66 4.22
C ARG A 647 5.23 24.06 3.75
N MET A 648 4.15 24.48 4.40
CA MET A 648 2.77 24.22 4.00
C MET A 648 2.00 25.54 3.96
N ARG A 649 0.99 25.61 3.09
CA ARG A 649 0.09 26.75 2.96
C ARG A 649 -1.28 26.44 3.56
N VAL A 650 -1.84 27.41 4.26
CA VAL A 650 -3.20 27.34 4.83
C VAL A 650 -4.08 28.34 4.11
N TYR A 651 -5.33 27.97 3.86
CA TYR A 651 -6.39 28.87 3.40
C TYR A 651 -7.54 28.86 4.43
N GLU A 652 -8.05 30.02 4.80
CA GLU A 652 -9.27 30.18 5.57
C GLU A 652 -10.33 30.87 4.71
N LEU A 653 -11.42 30.13 4.47
CA LEU A 653 -12.60 30.61 3.77
C LEU A 653 -13.60 31.17 4.81
N ASP A 654 -14.25 32.27 4.46
CA ASP A 654 -15.30 32.90 5.27
C ASP A 654 -16.57 33.08 4.43
N GLU A 655 -17.65 32.34 4.76
CA GLU A 655 -18.90 32.44 3.99
C GLU A 655 -19.67 33.74 4.26
N ASN A 656 -19.42 34.41 5.39
CA ASN A 656 -20.10 35.66 5.75
C ASN A 656 -19.54 36.81 4.91
N GLU A 657 -18.22 37.01 5.00
CA GLU A 657 -17.45 38.01 4.23
C GLU A 657 -17.38 37.64 2.73
N GLY A 658 -17.52 36.35 2.39
CA GLY A 658 -17.19 35.86 1.06
C GLY A 658 -15.70 36.05 0.75
N SER A 659 -14.84 35.78 1.74
CA SER A 659 -13.40 36.05 1.67
C SER A 659 -12.57 34.78 1.77
N ILE A 660 -11.34 34.86 1.25
CA ILE A 660 -10.29 33.85 1.42
C ILE A 660 -9.04 34.56 1.90
N ARG A 661 -8.55 34.13 3.07
CA ARG A 661 -7.25 34.50 3.60
C ARG A 661 -6.30 33.32 3.46
N LEU A 662 -5.01 33.58 3.30
CA LEU A 662 -3.97 32.56 3.30
C LEU A 662 -2.79 32.94 4.19
N TRP A 663 -1.99 31.95 4.56
CA TRP A 663 -0.69 32.10 5.23
C TRP A 663 0.15 30.82 5.09
N LYS A 664 1.41 30.85 5.53
CA LYS A 664 2.32 29.70 5.48
C LYS A 664 2.89 29.34 6.86
N ARG A 665 3.30 28.08 7.00
CA ARG A 665 4.02 27.48 8.14
C ARG A 665 5.29 26.82 7.63
N ALA A 666 6.43 26.99 8.32
CA ALA A 666 7.73 26.45 7.91
C ALA A 666 8.22 25.37 8.88
N GLU A 667 8.99 24.39 8.38
CA GLU A 667 9.44 23.22 9.15
C GLU A 667 10.33 23.59 10.35
N ASN A 668 11.22 24.55 10.18
CA ASN A 668 12.13 25.00 11.23
C ASN A 668 11.45 25.79 12.36
N ASN A 669 10.25 26.34 12.13
CA ASN A 669 9.47 27.04 13.14
C ASN A 669 7.96 26.97 12.82
N PRO A 670 7.30 25.81 13.04
CA PRO A 670 5.91 25.60 12.64
C PRO A 670 4.92 26.47 13.43
N ASP A 671 5.30 26.94 14.62
CA ASP A 671 4.47 27.78 15.47
C ASP A 671 4.38 29.24 14.98
N PHE A 672 5.28 29.68 14.09
CA PHE A 672 5.25 30.99 13.46
C PHE A 672 4.36 31.02 12.19
N VAL A 673 3.67 32.16 11.97
CA VAL A 673 2.86 32.44 10.78
C VAL A 673 3.56 33.50 9.94
N PHE A 674 3.68 33.30 8.64
CA PHE A 674 4.23 34.28 7.71
C PHE A 674 3.43 34.37 6.40
N ASP A 675 3.67 35.43 5.63
CA ASP A 675 3.01 35.78 4.37
C ASP A 675 1.48 35.65 4.46
N LYS A 676 0.90 36.30 5.49
CA LYS A 676 -0.54 36.31 5.70
C LYS A 676 -1.19 37.41 4.84
N HIS A 677 -2.16 37.02 4.01
CA HIS A 677 -2.84 37.94 3.09
C HIS A 677 -4.32 37.58 2.90
N ARG A 678 -5.15 38.57 2.60
CA ARG A 678 -6.50 38.40 2.05
C ARG A 678 -6.45 38.51 0.54
N ILE A 679 -6.90 37.47 -0.14
CA ILE A 679 -6.80 37.35 -1.60
C ILE A 679 -8.15 37.31 -2.30
N VAL A 680 -9.24 37.09 -1.55
CA VAL A 680 -10.62 37.13 -2.05
C VAL A 680 -11.47 37.94 -1.08
N GLU A 681 -12.40 38.74 -1.61
CA GLU A 681 -13.40 39.49 -0.85
C GLU A 681 -14.71 39.59 -1.66
N GLY A 682 -15.87 39.44 -1.02
CA GLY A 682 -17.16 39.47 -1.73
C GLY A 682 -17.32 38.43 -2.85
N GLY A 683 -16.57 37.32 -2.79
CA GLY A 683 -16.50 36.30 -3.84
C GLY A 683 -15.73 36.73 -5.10
N LYS A 684 -14.86 37.76 -5.01
CA LYS A 684 -13.98 38.22 -6.11
C LYS A 684 -12.51 38.16 -5.67
N ALA A 685 -11.62 37.76 -6.58
CA ALA A 685 -10.18 37.88 -6.36
C ALA A 685 -9.78 39.37 -6.28
N VAL A 686 -9.02 39.73 -5.24
CA VAL A 686 -8.59 41.10 -4.94
C VAL A 686 -7.12 41.13 -4.55
N ASN A 687 -6.47 42.27 -4.77
CA ASN A 687 -5.14 42.58 -4.25
C ASN A 687 -5.29 43.63 -3.14
N VAL A 688 -5.46 43.18 -1.90
CA VAL A 688 -5.62 44.04 -0.72
C VAL A 688 -4.49 43.70 0.27
N PRO A 689 -3.60 44.64 0.62
CA PRO A 689 -2.69 44.47 1.74
C PRO A 689 -3.49 44.30 3.06
N GLU A 690 -3.18 43.27 3.86
CA GLU A 690 -3.63 43.17 5.26
C GLU A 690 -2.60 43.81 6.21
#